data_AF-A0A085ZM63-F1
#
_entry.id   AF-A0A085ZM63-F1
#
_cell.length_a   1.000
_cell.length_b   1.000
_cell.length_c   1.000
_cell.angle_alpha   90.00
_cell.angle_beta   90.00
_cell.angle_gamma   90.00
#
_symmetry.space_group_name_H-M   'P 1'
#
loop_
_entity.id
_entity.type
_entity.pdbx_description
1 polymer ?
#
loop_
_entity_poly.entity_id
_entity_poly.type
_entity_poly.pdbx_seq_one_letter_code
_entity_poly.pdbx_strand_id
1 'polypeptide(L)'
;MQNTKIKTTCSYCGVGCGIIVTNDAKNGVMVEGDKDHPVNKGMLCSKGMNLHYVVNDTSDRILYPEMRGSKSYPLERVSWDTALDRAAAVFSSIIKKHGPDSVGFYISGQCLTEEYYLVNKLVKGFLKTNNIDTNSRLCMSSAVVGYKKTFGEDSVPISYDDIELADTFLITGANPAWCHPILFRRIEKHKEKNPKIKIIVIDPRRTDTAAFADLHLQIIPGSDIILYHAIAKRIIEKGHVDHDFVKNNAENFKQYKDLVLSTSLEKASKLCGISVNDIKLAADIIGKAKGFISLWAMGLNQSAVGVDKNTALLNLSLLTGQVGKPGSGPFSLTGQPNAMGGREVGGMATLLAAHKDIANPEHRKEVADFWGVDSISDKPGLTATEMFEALESGKMKAVWIICTNPLVSLPDSRRIEKALQNAKFVVVQDISHNADTAKFADLLLPAAGWLEKEGTMTNSERRISYLPKGINAPGEALPDIEILIRFAKKMNFNGFNYNSAEDIYKEHCALTKNTNIDISFLNYHRLKTEGTFQWPVPDYGHPGTPRLFTDKKFYTPSQKAIFNLPVSIENTSVQPNAEFPFILTTGRIRDQWHTMTKTGKVSRLLTHIPSPVLEINPIDAFKNEIKNGDIVTVTSKNGEVRVKAKVTDSIKEKVLFLPMHWGKQLENDLNRTNNLTNTVVDPISKEPDFKYTTVSITKYVKPFQKIAIVGAGAASFRFIQNYREFNTTDEIIVFSNEVNPFYNRVLLPEYMTGEFSWEQLLKVKDGEAFSKLKITMKAGVAIDKLDTNNKTILDSQGQIHTFDSLILATGSRPFVPENAQLHLPGRFTVRKKEDADRLKKHLDSTNLPPEEQHVVIIGGGLLGLELAAALKHKKIKTTIVQRASRLMERQLDLISSKLLAEEVQLRDIQIYFDNEVSTVFETDNENEIEIALKSGKIITANAIVYTIGTIPNIEIARESGLSCGRGVKVNQYLQTSNPDIFAIGEIAEFKNKLFGITSAAEEQAAILANFLAGDISSYYKGSILMNILKLEDINLCSIGDIQIPENDDSYEEIVFSDLKKRYYKKCIVKDDLLVGAILMGDKNEFAEFKTMIESKIELSDKRNLLLRGSSTAKPVLGKLVCSCSQVGAGNIEETIKSGVSDFTDLCKNTGAGLGCGSCKTEVKEILAKCRV
;
A
#
# COMPACT_ATOMS: atom_id res chain seq x y z
N MET A 1 30.73 -12.50 7.22
CA MET A 1 29.68 -12.79 8.20
C MET A 1 28.57 -13.64 7.54
N GLN A 2 28.92 -14.78 6.94
CA GLN A 2 27.93 -15.66 6.28
C GLN A 2 27.28 -16.58 7.34
N ASN A 3 25.95 -16.72 7.29
CA ASN A 3 25.11 -17.65 8.08
C ASN A 3 24.92 -17.38 9.60
N THR A 4 25.07 -16.16 10.09
CA THR A 4 24.63 -15.84 11.46
C THR A 4 23.10 -15.71 11.53
N LYS A 5 22.47 -16.57 12.34
CA LYS A 5 21.05 -16.43 12.73
C LYS A 5 20.91 -15.39 13.83
N ILE A 6 20.05 -14.42 13.64
CA ILE A 6 19.83 -13.30 14.57
C ILE A 6 18.39 -13.37 15.07
N LYS A 7 18.21 -13.51 16.39
CA LYS A 7 16.89 -13.41 17.03
C LYS A 7 16.55 -11.95 17.29
N THR A 8 15.37 -11.52 16.87
CA THR A 8 14.89 -10.14 17.00
C THR A 8 13.35 -10.10 17.07
N THR A 9 12.75 -8.92 17.14
CA THR A 9 11.30 -8.72 17.24
C THR A 9 10.77 -7.89 16.06
N CYS A 10 9.57 -8.23 15.59
CA CYS A 10 8.84 -7.53 14.54
C CYS A 10 8.58 -6.06 14.91
N SER A 11 8.83 -5.14 13.97
CA SER A 11 8.72 -3.69 14.15
C SER A 11 7.41 -3.07 13.62
N TYR A 12 6.33 -3.88 13.51
CA TYR A 12 5.00 -3.41 13.06
C TYR A 12 4.01 -3.19 14.21
N CYS A 13 3.10 -4.13 14.49
CA CYS A 13 2.09 -3.94 15.52
C CYS A 13 2.64 -4.15 16.94
N GLY A 14 1.93 -3.65 17.96
CA GLY A 14 2.26 -3.80 19.39
C GLY A 14 2.24 -5.22 19.97
N VAL A 15 2.22 -6.27 19.13
CA VAL A 15 2.24 -7.67 19.59
C VAL A 15 3.63 -8.12 20.03
N GLY A 16 4.70 -7.69 19.32
CA GLY A 16 6.06 -8.13 19.62
C GLY A 16 6.34 -9.58 19.21
N CYS A 17 6.08 -9.95 17.95
CA CYS A 17 6.37 -11.28 17.44
C CYS A 17 7.88 -11.49 17.26
N GLY A 18 8.43 -12.61 17.74
CA GLY A 18 9.82 -12.99 17.54
C GLY A 18 10.10 -13.48 16.12
N ILE A 19 11.23 -13.05 15.57
CA ILE A 19 11.72 -13.31 14.22
C ILE A 19 13.15 -13.83 14.31
N ILE A 20 13.46 -14.84 13.50
CA ILE A 20 14.83 -15.24 13.18
C ILE A 20 15.18 -14.65 11.83
N VAL A 21 16.26 -13.87 11.80
CA VAL A 21 16.84 -13.29 10.59
C VAL A 21 18.06 -14.11 10.19
N THR A 22 18.17 -14.42 8.90
CA THR A 22 19.37 -15.04 8.33
C THR A 22 19.93 -14.11 7.25
N ASN A 23 21.21 -13.77 7.34
CA ASN A 23 21.91 -13.03 6.30
C ASN A 23 22.29 -14.00 5.16
N ASP A 24 22.03 -13.61 3.92
CA ASP A 24 22.46 -14.37 2.75
C ASP A 24 23.90 -14.02 2.32
N ALA A 25 24.40 -14.70 1.29
CA ALA A 25 25.76 -14.50 0.77
C ALA A 25 25.96 -13.15 0.05
N LYS A 26 24.89 -12.44 -0.32
CA LYS A 26 24.87 -11.16 -1.04
C LYS A 26 24.52 -9.97 -0.14
N ASN A 27 24.59 -10.13 1.19
CA ASN A 27 24.22 -9.13 2.20
C ASN A 27 22.71 -8.80 2.27
N GLY A 28 21.85 -9.62 1.68
CA GLY A 28 20.40 -9.57 1.89
C GLY A 28 20.00 -10.26 3.19
N VAL A 29 18.79 -9.96 3.67
CA VAL A 29 18.19 -10.65 4.82
C VAL A 29 17.00 -11.50 4.41
N MET A 30 16.81 -12.61 5.12
CA MET A 30 15.61 -13.45 5.09
C MET A 30 15.02 -13.56 6.49
N VAL A 31 13.70 -13.72 6.59
CA VAL A 31 12.99 -13.80 7.88
C VAL A 31 12.15 -15.07 8.00
N GLU A 32 12.20 -15.69 9.18
CA GLU A 32 11.27 -16.73 9.61
C GLU A 32 10.77 -16.45 11.04
N GLY A 33 9.65 -17.04 11.44
CA GLY A 33 9.14 -16.87 12.80
C GLY A 33 9.96 -17.66 13.82
N ASP A 34 10.33 -17.03 14.95
CA ASP A 34 11.01 -17.74 16.04
C ASP A 34 10.03 -18.68 16.76
N LYS A 35 10.26 -19.99 16.62
CA LYS A 35 9.44 -21.06 17.22
C LYS A 35 9.51 -21.05 18.75
N ASP A 36 10.61 -20.56 19.31
CA ASP A 36 10.85 -20.54 20.76
C ASP A 36 10.31 -19.27 21.41
N HIS A 37 9.93 -18.25 20.62
CA HIS A 37 9.51 -16.97 21.16
C HIS A 37 8.09 -17.08 21.78
N PRO A 38 7.89 -16.64 23.04
CA PRO A 38 6.68 -16.94 23.82
C PRO A 38 5.40 -16.32 23.23
N VAL A 39 5.54 -15.17 22.57
CA VAL A 39 4.41 -14.40 22.03
C VAL A 39 3.74 -15.10 20.85
N ASN A 40 4.52 -15.45 19.82
CA ASN A 40 4.02 -15.87 18.52
C ASN A 40 4.29 -17.35 18.20
N LYS A 41 5.19 -18.02 18.92
CA LYS A 41 5.44 -19.48 18.80
C LYS A 41 5.67 -19.89 17.33
N GLY A 42 6.50 -19.13 16.62
CA GLY A 42 6.84 -19.34 15.20
C GLY A 42 5.84 -18.76 14.18
N MET A 43 4.69 -18.24 14.59
CA MET A 43 3.72 -17.66 13.66
C MET A 43 4.09 -16.23 13.27
N LEU A 44 3.89 -15.85 12.01
CA LEU A 44 4.01 -14.48 11.52
C LEU A 44 2.81 -14.11 10.64
N CYS A 45 2.40 -12.84 10.67
CA CYS A 45 1.36 -12.33 9.78
C CYS A 45 1.93 -11.97 8.40
N SER A 46 1.07 -11.65 7.42
CA SER A 46 1.48 -11.26 6.06
C SER A 46 2.56 -10.17 6.05
N LYS A 47 2.44 -9.16 6.93
CA LYS A 47 3.44 -8.10 7.08
C LYS A 47 4.76 -8.62 7.65
N GLY A 48 4.72 -9.42 8.72
CA GLY A 48 5.92 -9.95 9.38
C GLY A 48 6.74 -10.89 8.50
N MET A 49 6.08 -11.77 7.72
CA MET A 49 6.78 -12.69 6.81
C MET A 49 7.50 -11.97 5.66
N ASN A 50 6.99 -10.80 5.24
CA ASN A 50 7.54 -10.02 4.14
C ASN A 50 8.42 -8.84 4.60
N LEU A 51 8.77 -8.77 5.89
CA LEU A 51 9.55 -7.67 6.45
C LEU A 51 10.95 -7.57 5.81
N HIS A 52 11.52 -8.69 5.39
CA HIS A 52 12.82 -8.74 4.71
C HIS A 52 12.85 -7.94 3.40
N TYR A 53 11.78 -7.97 2.59
CA TYR A 53 11.69 -7.15 1.37
C TYR A 53 11.75 -5.65 1.66
N VAL A 54 11.23 -5.20 2.81
CA VAL A 54 11.30 -3.78 3.21
C VAL A 54 12.73 -3.37 3.55
N VAL A 55 13.52 -4.29 4.12
CA VAL A 55 14.92 -4.05 4.49
C VAL A 55 15.82 -4.10 3.27
N ASN A 56 15.61 -5.10 2.41
CA ASN A 56 16.41 -5.31 1.20
C ASN A 56 16.15 -4.21 0.14
N ASP A 57 14.93 -3.65 0.07
CA ASP A 57 14.61 -2.54 -0.83
C ASP A 57 15.07 -1.18 -0.26
N THR A 58 16.25 -0.74 -0.72
CA THR A 58 16.84 0.54 -0.38
C THR A 58 16.55 1.67 -1.39
N SER A 59 15.65 1.47 -2.35
CA SER A 59 15.46 2.38 -3.50
C SER A 59 14.99 3.79 -3.14
N ASP A 60 14.32 3.96 -1.99
CA ASP A 60 13.83 5.25 -1.48
C ASP A 60 14.55 5.71 -0.22
N ARG A 61 15.61 5.01 0.21
CA ARG A 61 16.29 5.29 1.48
C ARG A 61 16.90 6.68 1.47
N ILE A 62 16.80 7.36 2.62
CA ILE A 62 17.56 8.59 2.87
C ILE A 62 18.98 8.14 3.25
N LEU A 63 19.96 8.54 2.45
CA LEU A 63 21.35 8.06 2.55
C LEU A 63 22.28 9.08 3.21
N TYR A 64 21.97 10.37 3.10
CA TYR A 64 22.81 11.47 3.57
C TYR A 64 21.95 12.55 4.23
N PRO A 65 22.48 13.36 5.15
CA PRO A 65 21.80 14.58 5.57
C PRO A 65 21.55 15.49 4.37
N GLU A 66 20.33 16.02 4.28
CA GLU A 66 19.95 16.96 3.23
C GLU A 66 19.35 18.23 3.84
N MET A 67 19.65 19.38 3.25
CA MET A 67 19.22 20.66 3.76
C MET A 67 18.82 21.57 2.61
N ARG A 68 17.83 22.44 2.82
CA ARG A 68 17.48 23.52 1.88
C ARG A 68 17.80 24.88 2.47
N GLY A 69 18.32 25.79 1.65
CA GLY A 69 18.63 27.17 2.07
C GLY A 69 17.38 28.00 2.35
N SER A 70 16.28 27.74 1.63
CA SER A 70 14.95 28.30 1.90
C SER A 70 13.86 27.36 1.38
N LYS A 71 12.59 27.59 1.76
CA LYS A 71 11.49 26.68 1.41
C LYS A 71 11.26 26.47 -0.08
N SER A 72 11.64 27.44 -0.92
CA SER A 72 11.52 27.37 -2.39
C SER A 72 12.70 26.66 -3.06
N TYR A 73 13.76 26.33 -2.33
CA TYR A 73 14.95 25.67 -2.87
C TYR A 73 14.84 24.14 -2.68
N PRO A 74 15.45 23.34 -3.56
CA PRO A 74 15.53 21.89 -3.38
C PRO A 74 16.35 21.53 -2.13
N LEU A 75 16.15 20.30 -1.65
CA LEU A 75 17.04 19.68 -0.67
C LEU A 75 18.36 19.32 -1.34
N GLU A 76 19.47 19.64 -0.70
CA GLU A 76 20.81 19.32 -1.17
C GLU A 76 21.58 18.57 -0.09
N ARG A 77 22.41 17.60 -0.52
CA ARG A 77 23.28 16.84 0.39
C ARG A 77 24.21 17.78 1.16
N VAL A 78 24.32 17.56 2.46
CA VAL A 78 25.28 18.24 3.35
C VAL A 78 25.98 17.24 4.27
N SER A 79 27.06 17.67 4.92
CA SER A 79 27.72 16.85 5.95
C SER A 79 26.88 16.79 7.24
N TRP A 80 27.08 15.74 8.03
CA TRP A 80 26.48 15.62 9.36
C TRP A 80 26.81 16.80 10.29
N ASP A 81 28.05 17.28 10.27
CA ASP A 81 28.46 18.43 11.09
C ASP A 81 27.71 19.70 10.68
N THR A 82 27.65 19.99 9.37
CA THR A 82 26.90 21.14 8.85
C THR A 82 25.42 21.07 9.22
N ALA A 83 24.80 19.90 9.05
CA ALA A 83 23.41 19.65 9.38
C ALA A 83 23.11 19.92 10.86
N LEU A 84 23.90 19.36 11.77
CA LEU A 84 23.68 19.47 13.21
C LEU A 84 24.10 20.83 13.77
N ASP A 85 25.14 21.47 13.23
CA ASP A 85 25.51 22.85 13.56
C ASP A 85 24.37 23.80 13.20
N ARG A 86 23.75 23.61 12.02
CA ARG A 86 22.57 24.38 11.62
C ARG A 86 21.40 24.15 12.56
N ALA A 87 21.08 22.89 12.85
CA ALA A 87 19.96 22.55 13.74
C ALA A 87 20.15 23.19 15.12
N ALA A 88 21.33 23.02 15.72
CA ALA A 88 21.65 23.59 17.03
C ALA A 88 21.57 25.12 17.03
N ALA A 89 22.19 25.79 16.04
CA ALA A 89 22.16 27.24 15.94
C ALA A 89 20.73 27.79 15.79
N VAL A 90 19.87 27.15 14.98
CA VAL A 90 18.49 27.57 14.78
C VAL A 90 17.65 27.34 16.04
N PHE A 91 17.75 26.17 16.67
CA PHE A 91 17.06 25.88 17.94
C PHE A 91 17.48 26.85 19.04
N SER A 92 18.78 27.05 19.25
CA SER A 92 19.29 28.02 20.24
C SER A 92 18.78 29.45 19.96
N SER A 93 18.78 29.88 18.70
CA SER A 93 18.30 31.22 18.31
C SER A 93 16.80 31.39 18.59
N ILE A 94 16.00 30.39 18.20
CA ILE A 94 14.54 30.39 18.42
C ILE A 94 14.22 30.40 19.91
N ILE A 95 14.85 29.51 20.69
CA ILE A 95 14.63 29.41 22.14
C ILE A 95 15.04 30.70 22.83
N LYS A 96 16.20 31.28 22.48
CA LYS A 96 16.66 32.55 23.06
C LYS A 96 15.69 33.70 22.77
N LYS A 97 15.08 33.73 21.58
CA LYS A 97 14.19 34.82 21.14
C LYS A 97 12.74 34.64 21.62
N HIS A 98 12.25 33.41 21.68
CA HIS A 98 10.82 33.11 21.85
C HIS A 98 10.51 32.22 23.07
N GLY A 99 11.52 31.82 23.84
CA GLY A 99 11.39 30.91 24.97
C GLY A 99 11.42 29.43 24.57
N PRO A 100 11.56 28.52 25.54
CA PRO A 100 11.73 27.09 25.29
C PRO A 100 10.50 26.44 24.64
N ASP A 101 9.29 26.91 24.96
CA ASP A 101 8.03 26.39 24.39
C ASP A 101 7.81 26.77 22.91
N SER A 102 8.77 27.47 22.29
CA SER A 102 8.75 27.80 20.86
C SER A 102 9.30 26.70 19.96
N VAL A 103 9.80 25.60 20.54
CA VAL A 103 10.24 24.39 19.82
C VAL A 103 9.52 23.16 20.35
N GLY A 104 9.50 22.07 19.58
CA GLY A 104 8.95 20.81 20.03
C GLY A 104 9.34 19.60 19.20
N PHE A 105 9.10 18.41 19.75
CA PHE A 105 9.43 17.12 19.13
C PHE A 105 8.18 16.27 18.95
N TYR A 106 7.90 15.83 17.72
CA TYR A 106 6.81 14.91 17.42
C TYR A 106 7.37 13.56 16.97
N ILE A 107 7.29 12.57 17.85
CA ILE A 107 7.98 11.28 17.67
C ILE A 107 6.98 10.10 17.56
N SER A 108 7.48 8.87 17.50
CA SER A 108 6.66 7.68 17.19
C SER A 108 6.87 6.54 18.17
N GLY A 109 5.82 5.75 18.41
CA GLY A 109 5.90 4.39 19.00
C GLY A 109 6.69 3.38 18.17
N GLN A 110 7.40 3.84 17.13
CA GLN A 110 8.36 3.06 16.33
C GLN A 110 9.80 3.26 16.84
N CYS A 111 10.06 4.30 17.64
CA CYS A 111 11.34 4.50 18.28
C CYS A 111 11.63 3.37 19.28
N LEU A 112 12.90 3.02 19.43
CA LEU A 112 13.38 2.14 20.49
C LEU A 112 13.29 2.87 21.84
N THR A 113 13.22 2.12 22.94
CA THR A 113 13.01 2.68 24.28
C THR A 113 14.14 3.65 24.66
N GLU A 114 15.37 3.37 24.26
CA GLU A 114 16.54 4.21 24.48
C GLU A 114 16.45 5.55 23.74
N GLU A 115 15.96 5.53 22.51
CA GLU A 115 15.74 6.73 21.68
C GLU A 115 14.67 7.61 22.33
N TYR A 116 13.57 6.97 22.71
CA TYR A 116 12.47 7.58 23.43
C TYR A 116 12.92 8.27 24.72
N TYR A 117 13.75 7.58 25.51
CA TYR A 117 14.32 8.09 26.74
C TYR A 117 15.20 9.32 26.48
N LEU A 118 16.09 9.25 25.48
CA LEU A 118 16.97 10.37 25.13
C LEU A 118 16.19 11.61 24.69
N VAL A 119 15.17 11.45 23.82
CA VAL A 119 14.36 12.61 23.40
C VAL A 119 13.63 13.21 24.61
N ASN A 120 13.06 12.39 25.50
CA ASN A 120 12.38 12.90 26.69
C ASN A 120 13.34 13.66 27.63
N LYS A 121 14.51 13.09 27.92
CA LYS A 121 15.58 13.72 28.72
C LYS A 121 16.01 15.05 28.10
N LEU A 122 16.31 15.06 26.79
CA LEU A 122 16.71 16.24 26.03
C LEU A 122 15.67 17.35 26.10
N VAL A 123 14.40 17.03 25.81
CA VAL A 123 13.34 18.03 25.69
C VAL A 123 12.97 18.61 27.05
N LYS A 124 12.64 17.75 28.03
CA LYS A 124 12.15 18.20 29.33
C LYS A 124 13.24 18.73 30.24
N GLY A 125 14.39 18.06 30.27
CA GLY A 125 15.51 18.41 31.15
C GLY A 125 16.34 19.57 30.62
N PHE A 126 16.75 19.52 29.34
CA PHE A 126 17.78 20.41 28.81
C PHE A 126 17.25 21.55 27.95
N LEU A 127 16.28 21.28 27.07
CA LEU A 127 15.57 22.34 26.34
C LEU A 127 14.57 23.09 27.25
N LYS A 128 14.27 22.55 28.43
CA LYS A 128 13.37 23.11 29.45
C LYS A 128 11.96 23.39 28.91
N THR A 129 11.47 22.54 28.01
CA THR A 129 10.06 22.54 27.55
C THR A 129 9.48 21.13 27.67
N ASN A 130 8.17 21.03 27.90
CA ASN A 130 7.47 19.75 27.88
C ASN A 130 6.87 19.43 26.50
N ASN A 131 7.18 20.20 25.46
CA ASN A 131 6.70 20.04 24.08
C ASN A 131 7.33 18.83 23.35
N ILE A 132 7.05 17.65 23.88
CA ILE A 132 7.30 16.36 23.24
C ILE A 132 5.97 15.60 23.23
N ASP A 133 5.50 15.16 22.08
CA ASP A 133 4.40 14.22 22.02
C ASP A 133 4.63 13.17 20.94
N THR A 134 3.79 12.15 20.95
CA THR A 134 3.97 10.99 20.07
C THR A 134 2.66 10.63 19.40
N ASN A 135 2.72 9.88 18.31
CA ASN A 135 1.51 9.26 17.75
C ASN A 135 0.79 8.30 18.72
N SER A 136 1.39 7.91 19.85
CA SER A 136 0.69 7.19 20.92
C SER A 136 -0.44 8.04 21.53
N ARG A 137 -0.34 9.38 21.47
CA ARG A 137 -1.46 10.30 21.76
C ARG A 137 -2.69 9.95 20.94
N LEU A 138 -2.50 9.65 19.67
CA LEU A 138 -3.56 9.34 18.72
C LEU A 138 -4.09 7.92 18.86
N CYS A 139 -3.54 7.11 19.77
CA CYS A 139 -3.75 5.66 19.78
C CYS A 139 -4.21 5.12 21.15
N MET A 140 -3.51 5.47 22.22
CA MET A 140 -3.66 4.80 23.52
C MET A 140 -3.95 5.74 24.67
N SER A 141 -3.94 7.06 24.47
CA SER A 141 -3.96 8.00 25.59
C SER A 141 -5.25 7.93 26.42
N SER A 142 -6.39 7.63 25.81
CA SER A 142 -7.64 7.35 26.55
C SER A 142 -7.54 6.10 27.43
N ALA A 143 -6.90 5.04 26.92
CA ALA A 143 -6.70 3.79 27.67
C ALA A 143 -5.72 3.99 28.84
N VAL A 144 -4.64 4.74 28.64
CA VAL A 144 -3.69 5.16 29.69
C VAL A 144 -4.42 5.80 30.86
N VAL A 145 -5.26 6.80 30.56
CA VAL A 145 -6.02 7.52 31.58
C VAL A 145 -7.06 6.60 32.22
N GLY A 146 -7.69 5.70 31.45
CA GLY A 146 -8.61 4.69 31.98
C GLY A 146 -7.95 3.77 33.01
N TYR A 147 -6.76 3.24 32.72
CA TYR A 147 -5.98 2.46 33.68
C TYR A 147 -5.56 3.30 34.89
N LYS A 148 -5.02 4.50 34.68
CA LYS A 148 -4.60 5.38 35.79
C LYS A 148 -5.76 5.69 36.74
N LYS A 149 -6.94 6.00 36.21
CA LYS A 149 -8.15 6.27 37.00
C LYS A 149 -8.66 5.04 37.75
N THR A 150 -8.49 3.84 37.20
CA THR A 150 -9.07 2.62 37.76
C THR A 150 -8.12 1.91 38.72
N PHE A 151 -6.85 1.80 38.35
CA PHE A 151 -5.82 1.04 39.05
C PHE A 151 -4.73 1.90 39.70
N GLY A 152 -4.78 3.23 39.52
CA GLY A 152 -3.82 4.19 40.08
C GLY A 152 -2.66 4.55 39.15
N GLU A 153 -2.38 3.70 38.16
CA GLU A 153 -1.28 3.87 37.22
C GLU A 153 -1.62 3.25 35.85
N ASP A 154 -0.84 3.54 34.81
CA ASP A 154 -0.93 2.89 33.49
C ASP A 154 -0.39 1.45 33.54
N SER A 155 -1.10 0.59 34.24
CA SER A 155 -0.70 -0.79 34.53
C SER A 155 -1.66 -1.77 33.84
N VAL A 156 -1.20 -2.34 32.73
CA VAL A 156 -1.93 -3.42 32.03
C VAL A 156 -1.89 -4.67 32.92
N PRO A 157 -3.03 -5.23 33.36
CA PRO A 157 -3.03 -6.26 34.42
C PRO A 157 -2.70 -7.68 33.96
N ILE A 158 -2.75 -7.95 32.65
CA ILE A 158 -2.85 -9.30 32.06
C ILE A 158 -1.62 -9.69 31.21
N SER A 159 -1.48 -10.97 30.88
CA SER A 159 -0.52 -11.52 29.92
C SER A 159 -1.21 -12.13 28.70
N TYR A 160 -0.49 -12.35 27.60
CA TYR A 160 -1.02 -13.10 26.46
C TYR A 160 -1.36 -14.55 26.78
N ASP A 161 -0.71 -15.17 27.77
CA ASP A 161 -1.00 -16.54 28.20
C ASP A 161 -2.36 -16.67 28.89
N ASP A 162 -3.00 -15.56 29.23
CA ASP A 162 -4.39 -15.56 29.69
C ASP A 162 -5.39 -15.89 28.58
N ILE A 163 -5.01 -15.72 27.30
CA ILE A 163 -5.87 -16.08 26.17
C ILE A 163 -6.25 -17.56 26.23
N GLU A 164 -5.30 -18.45 26.52
CA GLU A 164 -5.57 -19.89 26.61
C GLU A 164 -6.28 -20.32 27.91
N LEU A 165 -6.47 -19.40 28.86
CA LEU A 165 -7.12 -19.67 30.15
C LEU A 165 -8.52 -19.08 30.27
N ALA A 166 -8.84 -18.04 29.48
CA ALA A 166 -10.13 -17.39 29.48
C ALA A 166 -11.23 -18.30 28.91
N ASP A 167 -12.47 -18.13 29.38
CA ASP A 167 -13.65 -18.77 28.81
C ASP A 167 -14.57 -17.81 28.06
N THR A 168 -14.40 -16.50 28.26
CA THR A 168 -15.19 -15.45 27.63
C THR A 168 -14.32 -14.30 27.16
N PHE A 169 -14.53 -13.87 25.92
CA PHE A 169 -13.87 -12.71 25.31
C PHE A 169 -14.91 -11.67 24.92
N LEU A 170 -14.69 -10.42 25.33
CA LEU A 170 -15.40 -9.25 24.78
C LEU A 170 -14.42 -8.42 23.96
N ILE A 171 -14.53 -8.47 22.63
CA ILE A 171 -13.71 -7.66 21.73
C ILE A 171 -14.53 -6.44 21.30
N THR A 172 -14.12 -5.24 21.69
CA THR A 172 -14.91 -4.03 21.49
C THR A 172 -14.10 -2.92 20.86
N GLY A 173 -14.62 -2.30 19.80
CA GLY A 173 -13.91 -1.26 19.06
C GLY A 173 -12.54 -1.70 18.54
N ALA A 174 -12.40 -2.98 18.16
CA ALA A 174 -11.15 -3.59 17.74
C ALA A 174 -11.38 -4.66 16.65
N ASN A 175 -10.45 -4.73 15.69
CA ASN A 175 -10.40 -5.78 14.66
C ASN A 175 -9.06 -6.54 14.74
N PRO A 176 -8.82 -7.34 15.78
CA PRO A 176 -7.57 -8.06 15.97
C PRO A 176 -7.28 -9.06 14.85
N ALA A 177 -8.28 -9.56 14.11
CA ALA A 177 -8.05 -10.41 12.94
C ALA A 177 -7.11 -9.77 11.91
N TRP A 178 -7.16 -8.44 11.73
CA TRP A 178 -6.31 -7.71 10.78
C TRP A 178 -5.20 -6.91 11.47
N CYS A 179 -5.51 -6.28 12.61
CA CYS A 179 -4.61 -5.37 13.31
C CYS A 179 -3.62 -6.10 14.22
N HIS A 180 -4.02 -7.24 14.80
CA HIS A 180 -3.22 -8.05 15.73
C HIS A 180 -3.32 -9.55 15.42
N PRO A 181 -3.02 -9.99 14.17
CA PRO A 181 -3.48 -11.29 13.68
C PRO A 181 -3.02 -12.46 14.55
N ILE A 182 -1.80 -12.39 15.10
CA ILE A 182 -1.24 -13.45 15.95
C ILE A 182 -2.04 -13.65 17.24
N LEU A 183 -2.49 -12.56 17.89
CA LEU A 183 -3.34 -12.67 19.08
C LEU A 183 -4.69 -13.26 18.73
N PHE A 184 -5.28 -12.83 17.61
CA PHE A 184 -6.54 -13.39 17.14
C PHE A 184 -6.42 -14.87 16.76
N ARG A 185 -5.31 -15.30 16.15
CA ARG A 185 -5.04 -16.72 15.86
C ARG A 185 -4.95 -17.56 17.14
N ARG A 186 -4.42 -17.00 18.24
CA ARG A 186 -4.44 -17.67 19.55
C ARG A 186 -5.87 -17.85 20.06
N ILE A 187 -6.71 -16.81 19.97
CA ILE A 187 -8.14 -16.87 20.35
C ILE A 187 -8.88 -17.91 19.51
N GLU A 188 -8.70 -17.93 18.19
CA GLU A 188 -9.32 -18.92 17.31
C GLU A 188 -8.90 -20.34 17.68
N LYS A 189 -7.60 -20.59 17.82
CA LYS A 189 -7.07 -21.91 18.18
C LYS A 189 -7.60 -22.36 19.54
N HIS A 190 -7.78 -21.43 20.47
CA HIS A 190 -8.37 -21.70 21.78
C HIS A 190 -9.86 -22.08 21.66
N LYS A 191 -10.66 -21.32 20.90
CA LYS A 191 -12.07 -21.63 20.62
C LYS A 191 -12.25 -22.93 19.83
N GLU A 192 -11.37 -23.24 18.88
CA GLU A 192 -11.37 -24.49 18.12
C GLU A 192 -11.12 -25.69 19.03
N LYS A 193 -10.19 -25.58 19.99
CA LYS A 193 -9.94 -26.61 21.01
C LYS A 193 -11.04 -26.69 22.06
N ASN A 194 -11.69 -25.57 22.34
CA ASN A 194 -12.70 -25.43 23.39
C ASN A 194 -13.97 -24.77 22.80
N PRO A 195 -14.89 -25.53 22.15
CA PRO A 195 -16.05 -24.95 21.48
C PRO A 195 -16.99 -24.13 22.39
N LYS A 196 -16.93 -24.35 23.71
CA LYS A 196 -17.73 -23.68 24.73
C LYS A 196 -17.31 -22.22 24.99
N ILE A 197 -16.09 -21.84 24.63
CA ILE A 197 -15.58 -20.46 24.78
C ILE A 197 -16.55 -19.48 24.14
N LYS A 198 -16.83 -18.33 24.75
CA LYS A 198 -17.74 -17.34 24.16
C LYS A 198 -17.02 -16.10 23.69
N ILE A 199 -17.29 -15.67 22.47
CA ILE A 199 -16.72 -14.45 21.89
C ILE A 199 -17.86 -13.48 21.56
N ILE A 200 -17.83 -12.31 22.21
CA ILE A 200 -18.72 -11.19 21.93
C ILE A 200 -17.91 -10.13 21.20
N VAL A 201 -18.43 -9.59 20.10
CA VAL A 201 -17.81 -8.47 19.38
C VAL A 201 -18.76 -7.28 19.35
N ILE A 202 -18.27 -6.10 19.74
CA ILE A 202 -18.97 -4.81 19.60
C ILE A 202 -18.22 -3.96 18.57
N ASP A 203 -18.81 -3.81 17.38
CA ASP A 203 -18.26 -3.01 16.29
C ASP A 203 -19.39 -2.63 15.32
N PRO A 204 -19.52 -1.37 14.86
CA PRO A 204 -20.50 -0.99 13.83
C PRO A 204 -20.30 -1.73 12.49
N ARG A 205 -19.10 -2.27 12.26
CA ARG A 205 -18.76 -3.07 11.08
C ARG A 205 -18.70 -4.55 11.44
N ARG A 206 -19.31 -5.39 10.61
CA ARG A 206 -19.14 -6.86 10.62
C ARG A 206 -17.78 -7.20 10.01
N THR A 207 -16.71 -6.95 10.75
CA THR A 207 -15.33 -7.31 10.40
C THR A 207 -15.11 -8.83 10.46
N ASP A 208 -13.98 -9.35 9.97
CA ASP A 208 -13.60 -10.76 10.13
C ASP A 208 -13.57 -11.20 11.61
N THR A 209 -13.26 -10.28 12.53
CA THR A 209 -13.36 -10.54 13.97
C THR A 209 -14.83 -10.74 14.37
N ALA A 210 -15.73 -9.86 13.94
CA ALA A 210 -17.15 -9.93 14.24
C ALA A 210 -17.84 -11.14 13.59
N ALA A 211 -17.45 -11.50 12.35
CA ALA A 211 -17.96 -12.66 11.64
C ALA A 211 -17.64 -13.99 12.35
N PHE A 212 -16.55 -14.03 13.13
CA PHE A 212 -16.15 -15.20 13.92
C PHE A 212 -16.83 -15.27 15.31
N ALA A 213 -17.48 -14.20 15.75
CA ALA A 213 -18.04 -14.10 17.10
C ALA A 213 -19.28 -15.00 17.32
N ASP A 214 -19.49 -15.44 18.56
CA ASP A 214 -20.76 -16.07 18.97
C ASP A 214 -21.89 -15.02 19.02
N LEU A 215 -21.57 -13.76 19.30
CA LEU A 215 -22.50 -12.63 19.34
C LEU A 215 -21.83 -11.36 18.79
N HIS A 216 -22.39 -10.80 17.72
CA HIS A 216 -21.98 -9.49 17.19
C HIS A 216 -23.03 -8.44 17.53
N LEU A 217 -22.61 -7.43 18.30
CA LEU A 217 -23.40 -6.25 18.66
C LEU A 217 -23.02 -5.11 17.72
N GLN A 218 -23.81 -4.93 16.65
CA GLN A 218 -23.57 -3.89 15.65
C GLN A 218 -24.04 -2.51 16.13
N ILE A 219 -23.25 -1.90 17.01
CA ILE A 219 -23.57 -0.68 17.77
C ILE A 219 -23.68 0.58 16.88
N ILE A 220 -24.52 1.54 17.27
CA ILE A 220 -24.44 2.93 16.78
C ILE A 220 -23.18 3.58 17.35
N PRO A 221 -22.24 4.09 16.52
CA PRO A 221 -21.01 4.72 17.02
C PRO A 221 -21.28 5.76 18.10
N GLY A 222 -20.46 5.78 19.16
CA GLY A 222 -20.60 6.76 20.25
C GLY A 222 -21.51 6.33 21.42
N SER A 223 -22.27 5.24 21.29
CA SER A 223 -23.19 4.77 22.35
C SER A 223 -22.58 3.72 23.30
N ASP A 224 -21.25 3.53 23.27
CA ASP A 224 -20.53 2.48 23.99
C ASP A 224 -20.78 2.49 25.51
N ILE A 225 -20.74 3.66 26.15
CA ILE A 225 -20.96 3.83 27.60
C ILE A 225 -22.36 3.34 27.99
N ILE A 226 -23.37 3.70 27.20
CA ILE A 226 -24.76 3.31 27.42
C ILE A 226 -24.91 1.80 27.34
N LEU A 227 -24.26 1.16 26.35
CA LEU A 227 -24.27 -0.29 26.21
C LEU A 227 -23.62 -0.99 27.41
N TYR A 228 -22.45 -0.52 27.87
CA TYR A 228 -21.80 -1.11 29.05
C TYR A 228 -22.61 -0.92 30.32
N HIS A 229 -23.26 0.23 30.49
CA HIS A 229 -24.17 0.46 31.63
C HIS A 229 -25.39 -0.49 31.57
N ALA A 230 -25.96 -0.73 30.40
CA ALA A 230 -27.06 -1.67 30.24
C ALA A 230 -26.64 -3.12 30.53
N ILE A 231 -25.43 -3.51 30.12
CA ILE A 231 -24.83 -4.81 30.46
C ILE A 231 -24.61 -4.91 31.98
N ALA A 232 -24.01 -3.89 32.60
CA ALA A 232 -23.77 -3.84 34.04
C ALA A 232 -25.06 -3.92 34.85
N LYS A 233 -26.10 -3.18 34.45
CA LYS A 233 -27.44 -3.24 35.03
C LYS A 233 -27.96 -4.67 35.07
N ARG A 234 -27.90 -5.38 33.95
CA ARG A 234 -28.38 -6.76 33.86
C ARG A 234 -27.55 -7.72 34.71
N ILE A 235 -26.23 -7.56 34.76
CA ILE A 235 -25.34 -8.35 35.64
C ILE A 235 -25.75 -8.17 37.12
N ILE A 236 -26.04 -6.93 37.53
CA ILE A 236 -26.50 -6.61 38.89
C ILE A 236 -27.87 -7.23 39.18
N GLU A 237 -28.86 -7.06 38.27
CA GLU A 237 -30.21 -7.61 38.43
C GLU A 237 -30.23 -9.14 38.50
N LYS A 238 -29.27 -9.81 37.87
CA LYS A 238 -29.14 -11.28 37.88
C LYS A 238 -28.27 -11.83 39.02
N GLY A 239 -27.71 -10.97 39.87
CA GLY A 239 -26.87 -11.40 40.98
C GLY A 239 -25.53 -11.99 40.54
N HIS A 240 -25.00 -11.56 39.39
CA HIS A 240 -23.70 -12.00 38.86
C HIS A 240 -22.52 -11.12 39.33
N VAL A 241 -22.73 -10.30 40.37
CA VAL A 241 -21.71 -9.44 40.95
C VAL A 241 -20.79 -10.26 41.85
N ASP A 242 -19.48 -10.06 41.74
CA ASP A 242 -18.53 -10.57 42.73
C ASP A 242 -18.54 -9.66 43.96
N HIS A 243 -19.44 -9.97 44.90
CA HIS A 243 -19.64 -9.15 46.09
C HIS A 243 -18.41 -9.11 47.01
N ASP A 244 -17.61 -10.19 47.05
CA ASP A 244 -16.42 -10.24 47.89
C ASP A 244 -15.32 -9.35 47.33
N PHE A 245 -15.06 -9.43 46.02
CA PHE A 245 -14.12 -8.53 45.36
C PHE A 245 -14.56 -7.07 45.49
N VAL A 246 -15.83 -6.77 45.19
CA VAL A 246 -16.35 -5.40 45.24
C VAL A 246 -16.24 -4.78 46.64
N LYS A 247 -16.53 -5.56 47.69
CA LYS A 247 -16.46 -5.07 49.08
C LYS A 247 -15.03 -4.85 49.54
N ASN A 248 -14.13 -5.78 49.23
CA ASN A 248 -12.80 -5.81 49.82
C ASN A 248 -11.76 -5.07 48.99
N ASN A 249 -11.93 -5.02 47.66
CA ASN A 249 -10.89 -4.61 46.72
C ASN A 249 -11.30 -3.45 45.79
N ALA A 250 -12.54 -2.96 45.89
CA ALA A 250 -12.99 -1.82 45.10
C ALA A 250 -13.72 -0.75 45.96
N GLU A 251 -13.83 0.46 45.41
CA GLU A 251 -14.57 1.58 45.99
C GLU A 251 -15.53 2.23 44.98
N ASN A 252 -16.46 3.05 45.46
CA ASN A 252 -17.51 3.75 44.67
C ASN A 252 -18.57 2.86 43.98
N PHE A 253 -18.66 1.58 44.35
CA PHE A 253 -19.65 0.66 43.77
C PHE A 253 -21.10 1.14 43.97
N LYS A 254 -21.44 1.73 45.11
CA LYS A 254 -22.81 2.19 45.39
C LYS A 254 -23.25 3.24 44.37
N GLN A 255 -22.42 4.28 44.18
CA GLN A 255 -22.71 5.35 43.22
C GLN A 255 -22.78 4.81 41.78
N TYR A 256 -21.90 3.87 41.43
CA TYR A 256 -21.94 3.23 40.12
C TYR A 256 -23.20 2.39 39.92
N LYS A 257 -23.62 1.62 40.92
CA LYS A 257 -24.85 0.84 40.92
C LYS A 257 -26.07 1.75 40.71
N ASP A 258 -26.18 2.83 41.47
CA ASP A 258 -27.29 3.78 41.35
C ASP A 258 -27.33 4.41 39.95
N LEU A 259 -26.17 4.76 39.40
CA LEU A 259 -26.03 5.29 38.04
C LEU A 259 -26.54 4.31 36.97
N VAL A 260 -26.06 3.06 36.97
CA VAL A 260 -26.42 2.10 35.90
C VAL A 260 -27.87 1.62 35.99
N LEU A 261 -28.47 1.65 37.19
CA LEU A 261 -29.88 1.30 37.37
C LEU A 261 -30.85 2.38 36.84
N SER A 262 -30.39 3.63 36.67
CA SER A 262 -31.20 4.78 36.25
C SER A 262 -31.80 4.68 34.84
N THR A 263 -31.16 3.94 33.92
CA THR A 263 -31.60 3.81 32.53
C THR A 263 -32.23 2.42 32.30
N SER A 264 -33.36 2.36 31.58
CA SER A 264 -34.00 1.08 31.22
C SER A 264 -33.28 0.40 30.06
N LEU A 265 -33.39 -0.93 29.96
CA LEU A 265 -32.81 -1.68 28.85
C LEU A 265 -33.46 -1.31 27.52
N GLU A 266 -34.74 -0.93 27.52
CA GLU A 266 -35.49 -0.49 26.34
C GLU A 266 -34.97 0.84 25.82
N LYS A 267 -34.64 1.78 26.72
CA LYS A 267 -34.03 3.06 26.34
C LYS A 267 -32.61 2.84 25.79
N ALA A 268 -31.81 2.02 26.48
CA ALA A 268 -30.46 1.68 26.03
C ALA A 268 -30.46 0.98 24.66
N SER A 269 -31.38 0.04 24.44
CA SER A 269 -31.56 -0.67 23.17
C SER A 269 -31.77 0.29 21.99
N LYS A 270 -32.66 1.28 22.15
CA LYS A 270 -32.92 2.30 21.12
C LYS A 270 -31.69 3.16 20.84
N LEU A 271 -31.01 3.65 21.88
CA LEU A 271 -29.85 4.52 21.74
C LEU A 271 -28.65 3.79 21.14
N CYS A 272 -28.46 2.51 21.46
CA CYS A 272 -27.34 1.72 20.95
C CYS A 272 -27.63 1.08 19.58
N GLY A 273 -28.90 1.02 19.17
CA GLY A 273 -29.33 0.28 17.99
C GLY A 273 -29.06 -1.22 18.09
N ILE A 274 -29.20 -1.79 19.30
CA ILE A 274 -28.98 -3.20 19.65
C ILE A 274 -30.24 -3.72 20.32
N SER A 275 -30.66 -4.95 20.03
CA SER A 275 -31.87 -5.52 20.64
C SER A 275 -31.72 -5.72 22.16
N VAL A 276 -32.82 -5.56 22.91
CA VAL A 276 -32.84 -5.84 24.37
C VAL A 276 -32.39 -7.28 24.65
N ASN A 277 -32.73 -8.23 23.77
CA ASN A 277 -32.36 -9.64 23.92
C ASN A 277 -30.85 -9.84 23.79
N ASP A 278 -30.20 -9.18 22.83
CA ASP A 278 -28.75 -9.29 22.66
C ASP A 278 -27.98 -8.62 23.80
N ILE A 279 -28.49 -7.49 24.33
CA ILE A 279 -27.92 -6.86 25.54
C ILE A 279 -28.00 -7.83 26.72
N LYS A 280 -29.16 -8.47 26.92
CA LYS A 280 -29.34 -9.48 27.98
C LYS A 280 -28.43 -10.68 27.78
N LEU A 281 -28.30 -11.17 26.55
CA LEU A 281 -27.44 -12.30 26.21
C LEU A 281 -25.96 -11.99 26.48
N ALA A 282 -25.48 -10.81 26.07
CA ALA A 282 -24.11 -10.38 26.34
C ALA A 282 -23.83 -10.30 27.85
N ALA A 283 -24.76 -9.70 28.61
CA ALA A 283 -24.65 -9.62 30.06
C ALA A 283 -24.69 -10.99 30.75
N ASP A 284 -25.56 -11.89 30.30
CA ASP A 284 -25.68 -13.23 30.86
C ASP A 284 -24.45 -14.10 30.51
N ILE A 285 -23.80 -13.89 29.35
CA ILE A 285 -22.52 -14.53 28.99
C ILE A 285 -21.40 -14.00 29.90
N ILE A 286 -21.25 -12.68 30.01
CA ILE A 286 -20.18 -12.04 30.80
C ILE A 286 -20.34 -12.37 32.29
N GLY A 287 -21.55 -12.27 32.84
CA GLY A 287 -21.83 -12.54 34.25
C GLY A 287 -21.60 -13.99 34.70
N LYS A 288 -21.57 -14.94 33.75
CA LYS A 288 -21.30 -16.37 34.02
C LYS A 288 -19.86 -16.79 33.75
N ALA A 289 -19.03 -15.88 33.22
CA ALA A 289 -17.66 -16.18 32.84
C ALA A 289 -16.80 -16.55 34.07
N LYS A 290 -16.00 -17.60 33.97
CA LYS A 290 -14.97 -17.91 34.98
C LYS A 290 -13.69 -17.15 34.71
N GLY A 291 -13.34 -16.96 33.44
CA GLY A 291 -12.20 -16.17 32.97
C GLY A 291 -12.66 -15.21 31.87
N PHE A 292 -12.68 -13.92 32.18
CA PHE A 292 -13.20 -12.88 31.30
C PHE A 292 -12.11 -11.91 30.86
N ILE A 293 -11.88 -11.85 29.55
CA ILE A 293 -10.96 -10.88 28.95
C ILE A 293 -11.76 -9.90 28.09
N SER A 294 -11.62 -8.60 28.38
CA SER A 294 -12.06 -7.55 27.47
C SER A 294 -10.88 -7.04 26.64
N LEU A 295 -11.03 -7.03 25.32
CA LEU A 295 -10.02 -6.61 24.35
C LEU A 295 -10.53 -5.38 23.62
N TRP A 296 -9.81 -4.27 23.65
CA TRP A 296 -10.23 -3.06 22.92
C TRP A 296 -9.08 -2.30 22.28
N ALA A 297 -9.41 -1.40 21.36
CA ALA A 297 -8.45 -0.56 20.67
C ALA A 297 -9.09 0.78 20.26
N MET A 298 -8.83 1.20 19.02
CA MET A 298 -9.10 2.55 18.52
C MET A 298 -10.58 2.90 18.45
N GLY A 299 -11.50 1.93 18.35
CA GLY A 299 -12.94 2.20 18.34
C GLY A 299 -13.46 2.84 19.62
N LEU A 300 -12.75 2.61 20.75
CA LEU A 300 -13.03 3.26 22.03
C LEU A 300 -12.11 4.46 22.25
N ASN A 301 -10.81 4.31 22.00
CA ASN A 301 -9.81 5.31 22.37
C ASN A 301 -9.91 6.60 21.54
N GLN A 302 -10.16 6.48 20.24
CA GLN A 302 -10.22 7.62 19.32
C GLN A 302 -11.62 8.22 19.31
N SER A 303 -12.02 8.81 20.43
CA SER A 303 -13.36 9.34 20.68
C SER A 303 -13.33 10.63 21.51
N ALA A 304 -14.31 11.52 21.29
CA ALA A 304 -14.51 12.73 22.10
C ALA A 304 -14.78 12.47 23.60
N VAL A 305 -15.17 11.23 23.95
CA VAL A 305 -15.37 10.76 25.34
C VAL A 305 -14.60 9.46 25.60
N GLY A 306 -13.42 9.32 24.98
CA GLY A 306 -12.63 8.08 25.00
C GLY A 306 -12.26 7.60 26.40
N VAL A 307 -11.96 8.51 27.33
CA VAL A 307 -11.63 8.14 28.72
C VAL A 307 -12.82 7.51 29.42
N ASP A 308 -14.01 8.07 29.26
CA ASP A 308 -15.24 7.58 29.88
C ASP A 308 -15.70 6.25 29.28
N LYS A 309 -15.46 6.02 27.99
CA LYS A 309 -15.65 4.70 27.36
C LYS A 309 -14.75 3.63 27.98
N ASN A 310 -13.48 3.96 28.19
CA ASN A 310 -12.50 3.06 28.79
C ASN A 310 -12.89 2.71 30.23
N THR A 311 -13.19 3.70 31.07
CA THR A 311 -13.58 3.45 32.47
C THR A 311 -14.89 2.66 32.58
N ALA A 312 -15.87 2.95 31.73
CA ALA A 312 -17.12 2.19 31.69
C ALA A 312 -16.91 0.70 31.33
N LEU A 313 -15.99 0.39 30.41
CA LEU A 313 -15.59 -0.98 30.09
C LEU A 313 -14.87 -1.66 31.26
N LEU A 314 -13.92 -0.96 31.90
CA LEU A 314 -13.15 -1.48 33.03
C LEU A 314 -14.05 -1.82 34.22
N ASN A 315 -15.10 -1.02 34.47
CA ASN A 315 -16.08 -1.28 35.52
C ASN A 315 -16.78 -2.65 35.37
N LEU A 316 -16.95 -3.18 34.15
CA LEU A 316 -17.49 -4.54 33.96
C LEU A 316 -16.55 -5.62 34.53
N SER A 317 -15.23 -5.40 34.40
CA SER A 317 -14.22 -6.31 34.95
C SER A 317 -14.18 -6.23 36.48
N LEU A 318 -14.35 -5.03 37.05
CA LEU A 318 -14.46 -4.86 38.50
C LEU A 318 -15.74 -5.48 39.06
N LEU A 319 -16.88 -5.28 38.37
CA LEU A 319 -18.19 -5.79 38.76
C LEU A 319 -18.21 -7.32 38.90
N THR A 320 -17.42 -7.99 38.07
CA THR A 320 -17.34 -9.45 37.98
C THR A 320 -16.08 -10.04 38.66
N GLY A 321 -15.24 -9.22 39.30
CA GLY A 321 -14.03 -9.67 40.00
C GLY A 321 -12.90 -10.18 39.09
N GLN A 322 -12.89 -9.78 37.82
CA GLN A 322 -12.06 -10.35 36.75
C GLN A 322 -10.72 -9.62 36.56
N VAL A 323 -10.09 -9.15 37.65
CA VAL A 323 -8.77 -8.48 37.61
C VAL A 323 -7.81 -9.18 38.57
N GLY A 324 -6.54 -9.34 38.17
CA GLY A 324 -5.53 -10.01 38.98
C GLY A 324 -5.80 -11.51 39.16
N LYS A 325 -6.32 -12.16 38.10
CA LYS A 325 -6.70 -13.58 38.08
C LYS A 325 -6.29 -14.20 36.75
N PRO A 326 -5.83 -15.46 36.70
CA PRO A 326 -5.54 -16.14 35.45
C PRO A 326 -6.77 -16.24 34.53
N GLY A 327 -6.58 -15.97 33.23
CA GLY A 327 -7.64 -15.95 32.23
C GLY A 327 -8.52 -14.71 32.29
N SER A 328 -8.13 -13.67 33.03
CA SER A 328 -8.99 -12.52 33.30
C SER A 328 -8.26 -11.19 33.21
N GLY A 329 -8.93 -10.18 32.67
CA GLY A 329 -8.49 -8.80 32.79
C GLY A 329 -8.89 -7.93 31.60
N PRO A 330 -8.98 -6.62 31.82
CA PRO A 330 -9.05 -5.66 30.75
C PRO A 330 -7.71 -5.59 30.00
N PHE A 331 -7.77 -5.72 28.68
CA PHE A 331 -6.62 -5.73 27.80
C PHE A 331 -6.72 -4.78 26.59
N SER A 332 -6.15 -3.58 26.74
CA SER A 332 -5.98 -2.64 25.62
C SER A 332 -4.92 -3.13 24.62
N LEU A 333 -5.31 -3.29 23.35
CA LEU A 333 -4.44 -3.72 22.27
C LEU A 333 -3.66 -2.53 21.68
N THR A 334 -2.36 -2.49 21.95
CA THR A 334 -1.48 -1.42 21.46
C THR A 334 -1.30 -1.46 19.96
N GLY A 335 -1.42 -0.31 19.29
CA GLY A 335 -1.21 -0.21 17.85
C GLY A 335 0.25 -0.40 17.44
N GLN A 336 1.10 0.56 17.80
CA GLN A 336 2.52 0.63 17.40
C GLN A 336 3.44 -0.29 18.22
N PRO A 337 4.62 -0.66 17.69
CA PRO A 337 5.40 -1.78 18.24
C PRO A 337 6.00 -1.46 19.61
N ASN A 338 6.29 -0.19 19.90
CA ASN A 338 6.91 0.26 21.15
C ASN A 338 6.16 1.44 21.80
N ALA A 339 4.85 1.56 21.55
CA ALA A 339 4.07 2.60 22.22
C ALA A 339 3.97 2.38 23.74
N MET A 340 4.21 1.17 24.26
CA MET A 340 4.35 0.95 25.71
C MET A 340 5.68 1.53 26.22
N GLY A 341 6.82 1.25 25.56
CA GLY A 341 8.13 1.79 25.93
C GLY A 341 8.15 3.33 25.95
N GLY A 342 7.50 3.96 24.96
CA GLY A 342 7.33 5.42 24.95
C GLY A 342 6.57 5.98 26.15
N ARG A 343 5.65 5.23 26.77
CA ARG A 343 4.93 5.65 27.98
C ARG A 343 5.77 5.46 29.24
N GLU A 344 6.50 4.35 29.33
CA GLU A 344 7.41 4.03 30.44
C GLU A 344 8.47 5.12 30.64
N VAL A 345 9.03 5.62 29.53
CA VAL A 345 10.07 6.66 29.58
C VAL A 345 9.51 8.08 29.66
N GLY A 346 8.18 8.27 29.64
CA GLY A 346 7.54 9.58 29.72
C GLY A 346 7.52 10.39 28.41
N GLY A 347 7.52 9.74 27.25
CA GLY A 347 7.63 10.38 25.92
C GLY A 347 6.43 11.20 25.44
N MET A 348 5.42 11.46 26.30
CA MET A 348 4.27 12.30 25.99
C MET A 348 4.29 13.61 26.79
N ALA A 349 3.60 14.63 26.27
CA ALA A 349 3.61 16.00 26.82
C ALA A 349 3.08 16.09 28.26
N THR A 350 2.29 15.10 28.66
CA THR A 350 1.59 15.00 29.95
C THR A 350 2.19 13.95 30.89
N LEU A 351 3.28 13.28 30.52
CA LEU A 351 3.89 12.22 31.33
C LEU A 351 5.27 12.61 31.84
N LEU A 352 5.77 11.97 32.89
CA LEU A 352 7.17 11.99 33.29
C LEU A 352 7.75 10.56 33.23
N ALA A 353 9.07 10.44 33.19
CA ALA A 353 9.74 9.13 33.09
C ALA A 353 9.46 8.24 34.31
N ALA A 354 9.51 6.92 34.11
CA ALA A 354 9.24 5.91 35.13
C ALA A 354 7.84 6.03 35.78
N HIS A 355 6.84 6.35 34.96
CA HIS A 355 5.44 6.59 35.36
C HIS A 355 5.26 7.65 36.47
N LYS A 356 6.28 8.48 36.71
CA LYS A 356 6.18 9.60 37.63
C LYS A 356 5.15 10.61 37.11
N ASP A 357 4.47 11.25 38.05
CA ASP A 357 3.46 12.26 37.75
C ASP A 357 4.10 13.64 37.57
N ILE A 358 3.95 14.22 36.39
CA ILE A 358 4.44 15.57 36.08
C ILE A 358 3.82 16.65 36.98
N ALA A 359 2.59 16.45 37.46
CA ALA A 359 1.93 17.39 38.36
C ALA A 359 2.51 17.34 39.79
N ASN A 360 3.14 16.23 40.18
CA ASN A 360 3.72 16.07 41.50
C ASN A 360 5.12 16.76 41.59
N PRO A 361 5.31 17.75 42.49
CA PRO A 361 6.59 18.45 42.62
C PRO A 361 7.75 17.56 43.07
N GLU A 362 7.50 16.55 43.92
CA GLU A 362 8.53 15.61 44.39
C GLU A 362 9.03 14.74 43.23
N HIS A 363 8.10 14.19 42.46
CA HIS A 363 8.41 13.43 41.25
C HIS A 363 9.23 14.24 40.24
N ARG A 364 8.86 15.51 40.00
CA ARG A 364 9.66 16.39 39.12
C ARG A 364 11.07 16.61 39.67
N LYS A 365 11.19 16.83 40.98
CA LYS A 365 12.49 17.00 41.64
C LYS A 365 13.35 15.74 41.52
N GLU A 366 12.80 14.57 41.77
CA GLU A 366 13.54 13.30 41.66
C GLU A 366 14.11 13.09 40.26
N VAL A 367 13.33 13.36 39.21
CA VAL A 367 13.80 13.23 37.82
C VAL A 367 14.81 14.32 37.46
N ALA A 368 14.60 15.56 37.92
CA ALA A 368 15.53 16.66 37.70
C ALA A 368 16.89 16.38 38.37
N ASP A 369 16.88 15.96 39.63
CA ASP A 369 18.07 15.58 40.39
C ASP A 369 18.80 14.40 39.72
N PHE A 370 18.05 13.37 39.28
CA PHE A 370 18.62 12.21 38.61
C PHE A 370 19.27 12.56 37.27
N TRP A 371 18.66 13.46 36.48
CA TRP A 371 19.24 13.93 35.22
C TRP A 371 20.32 15.01 35.38
N GLY A 372 20.51 15.54 36.59
CA GLY A 372 21.47 16.61 36.86
C GLY A 372 21.05 17.96 36.27
N VAL A 373 19.76 18.27 36.26
CA VAL A 373 19.20 19.54 35.78
C VAL A 373 18.51 20.28 36.92
N ASP A 374 18.45 21.62 36.85
CA ASP A 374 17.94 22.44 37.96
C ASP A 374 16.46 22.16 38.27
N SER A 375 15.64 22.00 37.24
CA SER A 375 14.20 21.80 37.35
C SER A 375 13.58 21.29 36.05
N ILE A 376 12.39 20.73 36.17
CA ILE A 376 11.50 20.38 35.06
C ILE A 376 10.23 21.21 35.21
N SER A 377 9.71 21.72 34.08
CA SER A 377 8.49 22.53 34.05
C SER A 377 7.30 21.76 34.66
N ASP A 378 6.51 22.46 35.47
CA ASP A 378 5.29 21.96 36.10
C ASP A 378 4.08 21.95 35.16
N LYS A 379 4.16 22.67 34.03
CA LYS A 379 3.11 22.75 33.03
C LYS A 379 3.25 21.63 32.00
N PRO A 380 2.18 20.87 31.69
CA PRO A 380 2.18 19.98 30.55
C PRO A 380 2.55 20.72 29.26
N GLY A 381 3.26 20.03 28.36
CA GLY A 381 3.54 20.58 27.03
C GLY A 381 2.33 20.55 26.11
N LEU A 382 2.51 21.08 24.91
CA LEU A 382 1.52 20.98 23.84
C LEU A 382 1.37 19.52 23.39
N THR A 383 0.14 19.03 23.31
CA THR A 383 -0.15 17.70 22.77
C THR A 383 -0.02 17.66 21.25
N ALA A 384 -0.05 16.45 20.66
CA ALA A 384 0.19 16.24 19.23
C ALA A 384 -0.69 17.13 18.33
N THR A 385 -1.96 17.33 18.63
CA THR A 385 -2.80 18.25 17.83
C THR A 385 -2.41 19.71 18.09
N GLU A 386 -2.32 20.11 19.37
CA GLU A 386 -1.99 21.47 19.82
C GLU A 386 -0.62 21.97 19.29
N MET A 387 0.37 21.07 19.14
CA MET A 387 1.66 21.40 18.53
C MET A 387 1.50 21.92 17.10
N PHE A 388 0.68 21.28 16.28
CA PHE A 388 0.48 21.71 14.89
C PHE A 388 -0.44 22.92 14.81
N GLU A 389 -1.37 23.11 15.76
CA GLU A 389 -2.11 24.38 15.89
C GLU A 389 -1.16 25.54 16.25
N ALA A 390 -0.19 25.28 17.12
CA ALA A 390 0.82 26.24 17.52
C ALA A 390 1.79 26.58 16.39
N LEU A 391 2.15 25.62 15.53
CA LEU A 391 2.94 25.87 14.31
C LEU A 391 2.15 26.69 13.29
N GLU A 392 0.88 26.35 13.07
CA GLU A 392 0.00 27.07 12.14
C GLU A 392 -0.17 28.54 12.56
N SER A 393 -0.48 28.77 13.84
CA SER A 393 -0.62 30.12 14.42
C SER A 393 0.71 30.85 14.62
N GLY A 394 1.83 30.15 14.48
CA GLY A 394 3.17 30.67 14.72
C GLY A 394 3.52 30.87 16.19
N LYS A 395 2.78 30.32 17.15
CA LYS A 395 3.20 30.28 18.56
C LYS A 395 4.45 29.40 18.73
N MET A 396 4.42 28.21 18.16
CA MET A 396 5.61 27.36 18.01
C MET A 396 6.30 27.68 16.67
N LYS A 397 7.63 27.66 16.65
CA LYS A 397 8.45 28.09 15.50
C LYS A 397 9.16 26.92 14.84
N ALA A 398 9.61 25.94 15.60
CA ALA A 398 10.31 24.79 15.05
C ALA A 398 9.74 23.47 15.57
N VAL A 399 9.81 22.45 14.72
CA VAL A 399 9.44 21.07 15.08
C VAL A 399 10.46 20.09 14.55
N TRP A 400 10.79 19.09 15.37
CA TRP A 400 11.56 17.94 14.95
C TRP A 400 10.67 16.70 14.94
N ILE A 401 10.51 16.10 13.76
CA ILE A 401 9.64 14.96 13.52
C ILE A 401 10.51 13.71 13.36
N ILE A 402 10.27 12.68 14.18
CA ILE A 402 11.10 11.46 14.21
C ILE A 402 10.22 10.22 13.97
N CYS A 403 10.56 9.42 12.95
CA CYS A 403 9.95 8.12 12.66
C CYS A 403 8.42 8.15 12.47
N THR A 404 7.83 9.24 11.97
CA THR A 404 6.37 9.40 11.81
C THR A 404 6.01 10.35 10.68
N ASN A 405 4.80 10.20 10.13
CA ASN A 405 4.31 10.98 8.99
C ASN A 405 3.00 11.72 9.35
N PRO A 406 3.07 12.87 10.05
CA PRO A 406 1.91 13.64 10.48
C PRO A 406 0.98 14.07 9.35
N LEU A 407 1.50 14.28 8.13
CA LEU A 407 0.69 14.69 6.97
C LEU A 407 -0.34 13.67 6.50
N VAL A 408 -0.22 12.43 6.95
CA VAL A 408 -1.19 11.37 6.69
C VAL A 408 -1.87 10.93 7.98
N SER A 409 -1.17 10.94 9.12
CA SER A 409 -1.68 10.35 10.36
C SER A 409 -2.54 11.25 11.24
N LEU A 410 -2.32 12.57 11.21
CA LEU A 410 -3.03 13.53 12.07
C LEU A 410 -4.37 13.96 11.45
N PRO A 411 -5.35 14.36 12.28
CA PRO A 411 -6.63 14.83 11.78
C PRO A 411 -6.48 16.18 11.08
N ASP A 412 -7.35 16.44 10.10
CA ASP A 412 -7.32 17.65 9.27
C ASP A 412 -5.95 17.85 8.61
N SER A 413 -5.62 16.91 7.72
CA SER A 413 -4.29 16.85 7.13
C SER A 413 -3.93 18.08 6.27
N ARG A 414 -4.90 18.90 5.82
CA ARG A 414 -4.65 20.18 5.15
C ARG A 414 -4.15 21.23 6.14
N ARG A 415 -4.70 21.27 7.35
CA ARG A 415 -4.20 22.12 8.42
C ARG A 415 -2.78 21.75 8.83
N ILE A 416 -2.47 20.46 8.90
CA ILE A 416 -1.11 19.98 9.19
C ILE A 416 -0.12 20.43 8.10
N GLU A 417 -0.52 20.35 6.83
CA GLU A 417 0.27 20.88 5.71
C GLU A 417 0.54 22.38 5.86
N LYS A 418 -0.49 23.17 6.16
CA LYS A 418 -0.35 24.60 6.42
C LYS A 418 0.54 24.89 7.63
N ALA A 419 0.45 24.09 8.68
CA ALA A 419 1.31 24.21 9.86
C ALA A 419 2.79 24.02 9.51
N LEU A 420 3.13 23.01 8.70
CA LEU A 420 4.50 22.78 8.23
C LEU A 420 4.97 23.86 7.25
N GLN A 421 4.08 24.40 6.40
CA GLN A 421 4.38 25.55 5.56
C GLN A 421 4.65 26.82 6.38
N ASN A 422 3.99 27.01 7.52
CA ASN A 422 4.16 28.17 8.39
C ASN A 422 5.35 28.06 9.37
N ALA A 423 5.74 26.84 9.75
CA ALA A 423 6.88 26.57 10.63
C ALA A 423 8.15 27.29 10.13
N LYS A 424 8.94 27.86 11.04
CA LYS A 424 10.20 28.52 10.70
C LYS A 424 11.34 27.54 10.46
N PHE A 425 11.25 26.36 11.05
CA PHE A 425 12.22 25.29 10.83
C PHE A 425 11.58 23.91 11.08
N VAL A 426 11.64 23.03 10.09
CA VAL A 426 11.15 21.65 10.18
C VAL A 426 12.32 20.70 10.02
N VAL A 427 12.61 19.92 11.05
CA VAL A 427 13.56 18.81 10.99
C VAL A 427 12.78 17.51 10.83
N VAL A 428 13.14 16.70 9.84
CA VAL A 428 12.56 15.37 9.63
C VAL A 428 13.67 14.34 9.73
N GLN A 429 13.50 13.37 10.63
CA GLN A 429 14.39 12.23 10.81
C GLN A 429 13.62 10.96 10.48
N ASP A 430 13.89 10.40 9.31
CA ASP A 430 13.16 9.25 8.76
C ASP A 430 14.12 8.36 7.96
N ILE A 431 13.64 7.20 7.54
CA ILE A 431 14.38 6.25 6.71
C ILE A 431 14.07 6.42 5.21
N SER A 432 12.92 7.02 4.85
CA SER A 432 12.37 6.98 3.49
C SER A 432 12.01 8.36 2.94
N HIS A 433 12.40 8.65 1.70
CA HIS A 433 11.97 9.82 0.94
C HIS A 433 10.49 9.80 0.57
N ASN A 434 9.84 8.63 0.65
CA ASN A 434 8.41 8.49 0.34
C ASN A 434 7.49 8.98 1.48
N ALA A 435 8.04 9.33 2.65
CA ALA A 435 7.25 9.98 3.69
C ALA A 435 6.78 11.38 3.22
N ASP A 436 5.46 11.64 3.18
CA ASP A 436 4.91 12.93 2.72
C ASP A 436 5.54 14.12 3.46
N THR A 437 5.87 13.92 4.74
CA THR A 437 6.45 14.96 5.61
C THR A 437 7.88 15.35 5.20
N ALA A 438 8.64 14.46 4.54
CA ALA A 438 10.01 14.74 4.08
C ALA A 438 10.06 15.93 3.10
N LYS A 439 8.99 16.13 2.30
CA LYS A 439 8.90 17.27 1.36
C LYS A 439 8.91 18.64 2.04
N PHE A 440 8.53 18.71 3.31
CA PHE A 440 8.46 19.94 4.11
C PHE A 440 9.69 20.16 4.99
N ALA A 441 10.64 19.22 4.99
CA ALA A 441 11.85 19.34 5.77
C ALA A 441 12.71 20.52 5.30
N ASP A 442 13.08 21.39 6.23
CA ASP A 442 14.19 22.32 6.04
C ASP A 442 15.54 21.60 6.23
N LEU A 443 15.53 20.58 7.10
CA LEU A 443 16.63 19.64 7.34
C LEU A 443 16.08 18.21 7.40
N LEU A 444 16.56 17.34 6.50
CA LEU A 444 16.24 15.92 6.44
C LEU A 444 17.45 15.11 6.93
N LEU A 445 17.24 14.24 7.92
CA LEU A 445 18.30 13.47 8.57
C LEU A 445 18.09 11.95 8.31
N PRO A 446 19.09 11.24 7.76
CA PRO A 446 18.97 9.82 7.47
C PRO A 446 19.10 8.99 8.76
N ALA A 447 18.01 8.31 9.14
CA ALA A 447 17.99 7.43 10.31
C ALA A 447 18.29 5.96 9.93
N ALA A 448 18.80 5.19 10.88
CA ALA A 448 18.92 3.74 10.78
C ALA A 448 17.56 3.05 11.04
N GLY A 449 17.22 2.08 10.20
CA GLY A 449 16.00 1.29 10.26
C GLY A 449 16.09 0.05 11.16
N TRP A 450 15.06 -0.80 11.10
CA TRP A 450 15.06 -2.10 11.80
C TRP A 450 16.22 -2.97 11.30
N LEU A 451 16.92 -3.67 12.21
CA LEU A 451 18.20 -4.38 12.02
C LEU A 451 19.46 -3.52 11.78
N GLU A 452 19.32 -2.24 11.48
CA GLU A 452 20.48 -1.35 11.25
C GLU A 452 20.99 -0.71 12.57
N LYS A 453 20.19 -0.82 13.63
CA LYS A 453 20.45 -0.31 14.99
C LYS A 453 20.00 -1.33 16.05
N GLU A 454 20.47 -1.13 17.28
CA GLU A 454 20.11 -1.96 18.43
C GLU A 454 19.36 -1.18 19.51
N GLY A 455 18.57 -1.88 20.32
CA GLY A 455 17.87 -1.32 21.48
C GLY A 455 16.79 -2.25 22.02
N THR A 456 15.77 -1.69 22.66
CA THR A 456 14.66 -2.45 23.24
C THR A 456 13.29 -1.95 22.79
N MET A 457 12.30 -2.84 22.82
CA MET A 457 10.88 -2.50 22.66
C MET A 457 10.02 -3.23 23.69
N THR A 458 8.97 -2.56 24.15
CA THR A 458 7.93 -3.11 25.04
C THR A 458 6.60 -3.24 24.31
N ASN A 459 6.03 -4.46 24.32
CA ASN A 459 4.77 -4.79 23.63
C ASN A 459 3.51 -4.51 24.50
N SER A 460 2.31 -4.87 24.02
CA SER A 460 1.04 -4.61 24.74
C SER A 460 0.93 -5.29 26.10
N GLU A 461 1.56 -6.44 26.30
CA GLU A 461 1.53 -7.19 27.57
C GLU A 461 2.70 -6.82 28.49
N ARG A 462 3.35 -5.66 28.27
CA ARG A 462 4.50 -5.17 29.06
C ARG A 462 5.79 -5.95 28.86
N ARG A 463 5.88 -6.79 27.81
CA ARG A 463 7.05 -7.63 27.55
C ARG A 463 8.12 -6.85 26.82
N ILE A 464 9.27 -6.69 27.46
CA ILE A 464 10.49 -6.06 26.97
C ILE A 464 11.29 -7.10 26.18
N SER A 465 11.65 -6.73 24.96
CA SER A 465 12.47 -7.53 24.04
C SER A 465 13.68 -6.74 23.57
N TYR A 466 14.82 -7.40 23.42
CA TYR A 466 16.02 -6.82 22.81
C TYR A 466 16.00 -6.99 21.28
N LEU A 467 16.35 -5.93 20.57
CA LEU A 467 16.51 -5.90 19.12
C LEU A 467 17.99 -5.68 18.81
N PRO A 468 18.70 -6.68 18.25
CA PRO A 468 20.10 -6.52 17.85
C PRO A 468 20.23 -5.74 16.54
N LYS A 469 21.39 -5.07 16.39
CA LYS A 469 21.91 -4.64 15.09
C LYS A 469 22.43 -5.87 14.34
N GLY A 470 21.86 -6.14 13.16
CA GLY A 470 22.22 -7.29 12.33
C GLY A 470 22.87 -6.95 10.99
N ILE A 471 22.65 -5.73 10.49
CA ILE A 471 23.21 -5.21 9.24
C ILE A 471 23.71 -3.77 9.43
N ASN A 472 24.46 -3.26 8.44
CA ASN A 472 24.85 -1.85 8.42
C ASN A 472 23.75 -0.99 7.79
N ALA A 473 23.57 0.22 8.33
CA ALA A 473 22.70 1.21 7.71
C ALA A 473 23.28 1.64 6.34
N PRO A 474 22.43 1.91 5.34
CA PRO A 474 22.90 2.33 4.02
C PRO A 474 23.41 3.78 4.03
N GLY A 475 24.45 4.05 3.23
CA GLY A 475 25.03 5.40 3.12
C GLY A 475 25.67 5.87 4.43
N GLU A 476 25.35 7.10 4.83
CA GLU A 476 25.77 7.74 6.08
C GLU A 476 24.65 7.75 7.13
N ALA A 477 23.61 6.92 6.99
CA ALA A 477 22.52 6.85 7.95
C ALA A 477 23.01 6.42 9.35
N LEU A 478 22.50 7.08 10.39
CA LEU A 478 22.93 6.85 11.78
C LEU A 478 21.76 6.35 12.66
N PRO A 479 22.03 5.54 13.70
CA PRO A 479 21.05 5.26 14.75
C PRO A 479 20.52 6.55 15.38
N ASP A 480 19.23 6.60 15.69
CA ASP A 480 18.59 7.81 16.22
C ASP A 480 19.25 8.29 17.51
N ILE A 481 19.72 7.37 18.37
CA ILE A 481 20.47 7.71 19.60
C ILE A 481 21.71 8.56 19.31
N GLU A 482 22.42 8.27 18.21
CA GLU A 482 23.66 8.95 17.86
C GLU A 482 23.37 10.35 17.34
N ILE A 483 22.33 10.49 16.51
CA ILE A 483 21.87 11.78 16.00
C ILE A 483 21.51 12.71 17.17
N LEU A 484 20.76 12.20 18.14
CA LEU A 484 20.32 12.95 19.33
C LEU A 484 21.49 13.33 20.24
N ILE A 485 22.43 12.42 20.49
CA ILE A 485 23.64 12.69 21.28
C ILE A 485 24.49 13.77 20.61
N ARG A 486 24.72 13.65 19.29
CA ARG A 486 25.51 14.63 18.54
C ARG A 486 24.84 16.01 18.57
N PHE A 487 23.52 16.08 18.39
CA PHE A 487 22.77 17.33 18.53
C PHE A 487 22.90 17.93 19.94
N ALA A 488 22.73 17.13 21.00
CA ALA A 488 22.87 17.58 22.38
C ALA A 488 24.29 18.14 22.66
N LYS A 489 25.33 17.51 22.10
CA LYS A 489 26.71 18.02 22.16
C LYS A 489 26.86 19.36 21.45
N LYS A 490 26.29 19.55 20.25
CA LYS A 490 26.30 20.84 19.54
C LYS A 490 25.52 21.94 20.28
N MET A 491 24.51 21.56 21.07
CA MET A 491 23.79 22.45 21.98
C MET A 491 24.56 22.76 23.29
N ASN A 492 25.75 22.17 23.48
CA ASN A 492 26.56 22.25 24.69
C ASN A 492 25.86 21.74 25.96
N PHE A 493 25.04 20.69 25.83
CA PHE A 493 24.41 20.05 26.97
C PHE A 493 25.26 18.95 27.58
N ASN A 494 25.42 19.01 28.90
CA ASN A 494 26.05 17.95 29.69
C ASN A 494 25.08 16.76 29.85
N GLY A 495 25.56 15.58 30.26
CA GLY A 495 24.68 14.43 30.55
C GLY A 495 24.28 13.56 29.33
N PHE A 496 24.98 13.74 28.19
CA PHE A 496 24.81 12.93 26.96
C PHE A 496 26.09 12.19 26.55
N ASN A 497 26.99 11.90 27.50
CA ASN A 497 28.25 11.19 27.27
C ASN A 497 28.05 9.66 27.35
N TYR A 498 27.26 9.10 26.43
CA TYR A 498 27.05 7.66 26.33
C TYR A 498 27.97 7.03 25.28
N ASN A 499 28.42 5.80 25.53
CA ASN A 499 29.24 5.04 24.58
C ASN A 499 28.42 4.02 23.79
N SER A 500 27.25 3.63 24.30
CA SER A 500 26.41 2.59 23.71
C SER A 500 24.92 2.78 24.02
N ALA A 501 24.05 2.07 23.27
CA ALA A 501 22.62 1.97 23.59
C ALA A 501 22.39 1.35 24.98
N GLU A 502 23.25 0.42 25.38
CA GLU A 502 23.17 -0.24 26.68
C GLU A 502 23.37 0.74 27.85
N ASP A 503 24.24 1.75 27.70
CA ASP A 503 24.45 2.77 28.74
C ASP A 503 23.19 3.60 28.97
N ILE A 504 22.48 3.94 27.89
CA ILE A 504 21.20 4.66 27.94
C ILE A 504 20.13 3.78 28.59
N TYR A 505 20.06 2.50 28.21
CA TYR A 505 19.14 1.55 28.80
C TYR A 505 19.40 1.36 30.31
N LYS A 506 20.67 1.27 30.72
CA LYS A 506 21.06 1.21 32.15
C LYS A 506 20.59 2.45 32.91
N GLU A 507 20.77 3.64 32.34
CA GLU A 507 20.28 4.88 32.96
C GLU A 507 18.76 4.87 33.12
N HIS A 508 18.02 4.45 32.08
CA HIS A 508 16.57 4.28 32.16
C HIS A 508 16.16 3.27 33.25
N CYS A 509 16.79 2.09 33.28
CA CYS A 509 16.48 1.05 34.28
C CYS A 509 16.74 1.55 35.69
N ALA A 510 17.84 2.28 35.92
CA ALA A 510 18.16 2.86 37.23
C ALA A 510 17.07 3.84 37.70
N LEU A 511 16.48 4.64 36.81
CA LEU A 511 15.40 5.56 37.14
C LEU A 511 14.09 4.85 37.55
N THR A 512 13.89 3.61 37.13
CA THR A 512 12.70 2.81 37.50
C THR A 512 12.80 2.17 38.89
N LYS A 513 13.96 2.22 39.54
CA LYS A 513 14.17 1.56 40.84
C LYS A 513 13.17 2.05 41.89
N ASN A 514 12.59 1.12 42.64
CA ASN A 514 11.56 1.35 43.66
C ASN A 514 10.24 1.93 43.11
N THR A 515 9.97 1.79 41.81
CA THR A 515 8.66 2.11 41.22
C THR A 515 7.85 0.84 40.94
N ASN A 516 6.58 0.97 40.58
CA ASN A 516 5.75 -0.18 40.21
C ASN A 516 6.14 -0.84 38.88
N ILE A 517 7.00 -0.17 38.10
CA ILE A 517 7.54 -0.67 36.83
C ILE A 517 9.02 -1.04 36.93
N ASP A 518 9.54 -1.24 38.15
CA ASP A 518 10.97 -1.45 38.41
C ASP A 518 11.56 -2.54 37.52
N ILE A 519 12.52 -2.14 36.67
CA ILE A 519 13.33 -3.02 35.81
C ILE A 519 14.82 -2.81 36.09
N SER A 520 15.19 -2.30 37.27
CA SER A 520 16.56 -1.95 37.63
C SER A 520 17.53 -3.14 37.61
N PHE A 521 17.02 -4.38 37.63
CA PHE A 521 17.80 -5.61 37.50
C PHE A 521 17.66 -6.31 36.14
N LEU A 522 17.06 -5.63 35.16
CA LEU A 522 17.01 -6.08 33.77
C LEU A 522 18.09 -5.34 32.96
N ASN A 523 18.98 -6.08 32.32
CA ASN A 523 20.05 -5.52 31.49
C ASN A 523 20.10 -6.26 30.14
N TYR A 524 20.88 -5.74 29.19
CA TYR A 524 21.01 -6.36 27.87
C TYR A 524 21.54 -7.79 27.92
N HIS A 525 22.44 -8.11 28.86
CA HIS A 525 22.95 -9.47 28.99
C HIS A 525 21.82 -10.46 29.30
N ARG A 526 20.94 -10.16 30.26
CA ARG A 526 19.78 -10.99 30.57
C ARG A 526 18.81 -11.08 29.39
N LEU A 527 18.53 -9.95 28.72
CA LEU A 527 17.65 -9.96 27.54
C LEU A 527 18.21 -10.80 26.38
N LYS A 528 19.54 -10.85 26.22
CA LYS A 528 20.23 -11.63 25.19
C LYS A 528 20.33 -13.13 25.53
N THR A 529 20.48 -13.47 26.81
CA THR A 529 20.79 -14.84 27.26
C THR A 529 19.58 -15.60 27.82
N GLU A 530 18.68 -14.90 28.52
CA GLU A 530 17.48 -15.48 29.16
C GLU A 530 16.20 -15.23 28.34
N GLY A 531 16.20 -14.25 27.43
CA GLY A 531 15.08 -13.95 26.53
C GLY A 531 14.30 -12.70 26.93
N THR A 532 12.97 -12.74 26.87
CA THR A 532 12.11 -11.55 27.04
C THR A 532 11.39 -11.55 28.38
N PHE A 533 11.16 -10.37 28.96
CA PHE A 533 10.64 -10.22 30.32
C PHE A 533 9.44 -9.29 30.37
N GLN A 534 8.46 -9.59 31.21
CA GLN A 534 7.39 -8.65 31.55
C GLN A 534 7.77 -7.90 32.82
N TRP A 535 7.68 -6.57 32.80
CA TRP A 535 7.93 -5.78 34.01
C TRP A 535 6.77 -5.91 35.01
N PRO A 536 7.04 -5.74 36.32
CA PRO A 536 8.34 -5.44 36.94
C PRO A 536 9.32 -6.64 37.03
N VAL A 537 10.60 -6.32 37.22
CA VAL A 537 11.79 -7.18 37.44
C VAL A 537 12.67 -6.54 38.53
N PRO A 538 12.27 -6.62 39.82
CA PRO A 538 12.85 -5.82 40.91
C PRO A 538 14.11 -6.42 41.56
N ASP A 539 14.57 -7.61 41.14
CA ASP A 539 15.76 -8.26 41.68
C ASP A 539 16.48 -9.13 40.64
N TYR A 540 17.73 -9.49 40.97
CA TYR A 540 18.56 -10.34 40.12
C TYR A 540 18.09 -11.81 40.20
N GLY A 541 17.67 -12.36 39.06
CA GLY A 541 17.08 -13.71 38.98
C GLY A 541 15.55 -13.74 38.87
N HIS A 542 14.88 -12.60 39.06
CA HIS A 542 13.42 -12.51 38.85
C HIS A 542 13.04 -12.90 37.42
N PRO A 543 12.06 -13.82 37.21
CA PRO A 543 11.68 -14.33 35.88
C PRO A 543 10.79 -13.38 35.07
N GLY A 544 10.45 -12.22 35.64
CA GLY A 544 9.46 -11.29 35.12
C GLY A 544 8.08 -11.48 35.77
N THR A 545 7.18 -10.53 35.54
CA THR A 545 5.85 -10.48 36.18
C THR A 545 4.73 -10.61 35.14
N PRO A 546 4.25 -11.83 34.84
CA PRO A 546 3.22 -12.03 33.83
C PRO A 546 1.89 -11.31 34.12
N ARG A 547 1.46 -11.29 35.37
CA ARG A 547 0.18 -10.71 35.79
C ARG A 547 0.39 -9.75 36.95
N LEU A 548 -0.26 -8.60 36.88
CA LEU A 548 -0.29 -7.63 37.97
C LEU A 548 -1.51 -7.88 38.87
N PHE A 549 -1.47 -7.34 40.09
CA PHE A 549 -2.58 -7.32 41.04
C PHE A 549 -3.09 -8.70 41.48
N THR A 550 -2.26 -9.74 41.43
CA THR A 550 -2.62 -11.09 41.92
C THR A 550 -2.87 -11.13 43.43
N ASP A 551 -2.31 -10.17 44.16
CA ASP A 551 -2.52 -9.92 45.59
C ASP A 551 -3.75 -9.03 45.88
N LYS A 552 -4.45 -8.58 44.83
CA LYS A 552 -5.61 -7.68 44.87
C LYS A 552 -5.32 -6.31 45.51
N LYS A 553 -4.06 -5.85 45.48
CA LYS A 553 -3.68 -4.50 45.86
C LYS A 553 -3.45 -3.67 44.60
N PHE A 554 -4.16 -2.56 44.47
CA PHE A 554 -4.03 -1.66 43.33
C PHE A 554 -3.09 -0.50 43.69
N TYR A 555 -2.59 0.23 42.69
CA TYR A 555 -1.67 1.35 42.89
C TYR A 555 -2.38 2.67 43.19
N THR A 556 -3.66 2.62 43.58
CA THR A 556 -4.39 3.76 44.09
C THR A 556 -3.96 4.08 45.52
N PRO A 557 -4.17 5.32 46.02
CA PRO A 557 -3.86 5.65 47.42
C PRO A 557 -4.55 4.75 48.45
N SER A 558 -5.76 4.24 48.16
CA SER A 558 -6.50 3.32 49.03
C SER A 558 -6.13 1.84 48.84
N GLN A 559 -5.26 1.54 47.87
CA GLN A 559 -4.96 0.18 47.37
C GLN A 559 -6.18 -0.59 46.83
N LYS A 560 -7.31 0.08 46.61
CA LYS A 560 -8.53 -0.49 46.01
C LYS A 560 -8.76 0.06 44.61
N ALA A 561 -9.29 -0.77 43.71
CA ALA A 561 -9.69 -0.31 42.38
C ALA A 561 -10.91 0.62 42.46
N ILE A 562 -11.02 1.57 41.55
CA ILE A 562 -12.07 2.60 41.60
C ILE A 562 -13.13 2.32 40.55
N PHE A 563 -14.39 2.15 40.97
CA PHE A 563 -15.53 2.26 40.06
C PHE A 563 -15.67 3.72 39.60
N ASN A 564 -15.24 3.98 38.38
CA ASN A 564 -15.23 5.33 37.81
C ASN A 564 -16.60 5.68 37.23
N LEU A 565 -17.13 6.85 37.59
CA LEU A 565 -18.38 7.36 37.02
C LEU A 565 -18.04 8.23 35.80
N PRO A 566 -18.58 7.93 34.60
CA PRO A 566 -18.41 8.78 33.43
C PRO A 566 -18.88 10.21 33.71
N VAL A 567 -18.11 11.20 33.26
CA VAL A 567 -18.52 12.61 33.30
C VAL A 567 -19.63 12.85 32.26
N SER A 568 -19.52 12.20 31.10
CA SER A 568 -20.57 12.18 30.08
C SER A 568 -21.01 10.75 29.78
N ILE A 569 -22.33 10.51 29.79
CA ILE A 569 -22.91 9.22 29.38
C ILE A 569 -23.15 9.21 27.86
N GLU A 570 -23.59 10.33 27.31
CA GLU A 570 -23.84 10.51 25.88
C GLU A 570 -22.58 11.05 25.18
N ASN A 571 -22.47 10.77 23.88
CA ASN A 571 -21.34 11.23 23.09
C ASN A 571 -21.38 12.75 22.87
N THR A 572 -20.23 13.41 23.00
CA THR A 572 -20.09 14.86 22.80
C THR A 572 -19.63 15.24 21.38
N SER A 573 -19.42 14.26 20.51
CA SER A 573 -19.14 14.49 19.09
C SER A 573 -20.25 15.30 18.41
N VAL A 574 -19.90 16.03 17.35
CA VAL A 574 -20.85 16.73 16.50
C VAL A 574 -21.85 15.72 15.92
N GLN A 575 -23.14 15.90 16.19
CA GLN A 575 -24.18 14.95 15.78
C GLN A 575 -24.53 15.09 14.29
N PRO A 576 -24.93 14.00 13.61
CA PRO A 576 -25.44 14.06 12.24
C PRO A 576 -26.63 15.01 12.14
N ASN A 577 -26.73 15.72 11.02
CA ASN A 577 -27.82 16.64 10.72
C ASN A 577 -28.26 16.49 9.25
N ALA A 578 -29.14 17.37 8.76
CA ALA A 578 -29.63 17.30 7.39
C ALA A 578 -28.52 17.53 6.33
N GLU A 579 -27.50 18.33 6.65
CA GLU A 579 -26.37 18.63 5.74
C GLU A 579 -25.32 17.51 5.74
N PHE A 580 -25.01 16.94 6.91
CA PHE A 580 -24.05 15.85 7.10
C PHE A 580 -24.72 14.67 7.83
N PRO A 581 -25.52 13.85 7.10
CA PRO A 581 -26.39 12.84 7.72
C PRO A 581 -25.70 11.51 8.07
N PHE A 582 -24.42 11.34 7.72
CA PHE A 582 -23.68 10.09 7.94
C PHE A 582 -22.58 10.24 8.97
N ILE A 583 -22.27 9.16 9.69
CA ILE A 583 -21.08 9.04 10.54
C ILE A 583 -20.00 8.30 9.75
N LEU A 584 -18.89 8.96 9.47
CA LEU A 584 -17.68 8.35 8.94
C LEU A 584 -16.81 7.79 10.08
N THR A 585 -16.47 6.51 9.96
CA THR A 585 -15.46 5.83 10.76
C THR A 585 -14.21 5.60 9.92
N THR A 586 -13.03 5.70 10.54
CA THR A 586 -11.75 5.43 9.86
C THR A 586 -11.06 4.21 10.45
N GLY A 587 -10.22 3.52 9.67
CA GLY A 587 -9.47 2.38 10.21
C GLY A 587 -8.37 1.85 9.31
N ARG A 588 -8.11 0.54 9.42
CA ARG A 588 -6.97 -0.16 8.80
C ARG A 588 -7.44 -1.26 7.86
N ILE A 589 -6.58 -1.58 6.89
CA ILE A 589 -6.68 -2.78 6.06
C ILE A 589 -5.61 -3.81 6.45
N ARG A 590 -5.88 -5.08 6.13
CA ARG A 590 -5.08 -6.25 6.54
C ARG A 590 -3.58 -6.14 6.24
N ASP A 591 -3.25 -5.81 4.99
CA ASP A 591 -1.90 -5.96 4.45
C ASP A 591 -1.06 -4.69 4.50
N GLN A 592 -1.64 -3.55 4.89
CA GLN A 592 -0.93 -2.28 4.97
C GLN A 592 -0.65 -1.85 6.40
N TRP A 593 0.56 -1.35 6.63
CA TRP A 593 0.98 -0.75 7.89
C TRP A 593 0.94 0.77 7.81
N HIS A 594 0.21 1.38 8.74
CA HIS A 594 0.19 2.81 8.97
C HIS A 594 0.07 3.67 7.69
N THR A 595 1.09 4.44 7.29
CA THR A 595 1.08 5.33 6.11
C THR A 595 1.79 4.72 4.89
N MET A 596 1.97 3.40 4.86
CA MET A 596 2.54 2.65 3.73
C MET A 596 4.01 2.96 3.35
N THR A 597 4.75 3.76 4.13
CA THR A 597 6.19 4.03 3.86
C THR A 597 7.07 2.77 3.95
N LYS A 598 6.59 1.72 4.63
CA LYS A 598 7.22 0.40 4.69
C LYS A 598 6.49 -0.62 3.81
N THR A 599 5.24 -0.94 4.14
CA THR A 599 4.48 -2.00 3.45
C THR A 599 4.05 -1.65 2.03
N GLY A 600 4.06 -0.37 1.64
CA GLY A 600 3.77 0.07 0.28
C GLY A 600 4.86 -0.29 -0.72
N LYS A 601 6.05 -0.68 -0.26
CA LYS A 601 7.15 -1.19 -1.10
C LYS A 601 6.95 -2.64 -1.52
N VAL A 602 6.25 -3.42 -0.70
CA VAL A 602 6.08 -4.86 -0.93
C VAL A 602 4.89 -5.06 -1.85
N SER A 603 5.15 -5.42 -3.11
CA SER A 603 4.12 -5.53 -4.15
C SER A 603 3.00 -6.48 -3.76
N ARG A 604 3.34 -7.62 -3.14
CA ARG A 604 2.36 -8.62 -2.69
C ARG A 604 1.36 -8.06 -1.68
N LEU A 605 1.76 -7.11 -0.83
CA LEU A 605 0.89 -6.47 0.15
C LEU A 605 -0.08 -5.46 -0.48
N LEU A 606 0.17 -5.01 -1.71
CA LEU A 606 -0.70 -4.09 -2.45
C LEU A 606 -1.85 -4.81 -3.20
N THR A 607 -1.78 -6.14 -3.34
CA THR A 607 -2.69 -6.91 -4.22
C THR A 607 -4.11 -7.07 -3.68
N HIS A 608 -4.32 -7.00 -2.36
CA HIS A 608 -5.64 -7.25 -1.76
C HIS A 608 -6.60 -6.05 -1.87
N ILE A 609 -6.15 -4.85 -1.48
CA ILE A 609 -6.90 -3.59 -1.62
C ILE A 609 -5.91 -2.53 -2.12
N PRO A 610 -5.88 -2.26 -3.45
CA PRO A 610 -4.85 -1.43 -4.07
C PRO A 610 -5.10 0.09 -3.95
N SER A 611 -6.34 0.50 -3.67
CA SER A 611 -6.77 1.90 -3.58
C SER A 611 -7.78 2.11 -2.43
N PRO A 612 -7.93 3.36 -1.93
CA PRO A 612 -8.94 3.65 -0.92
C PRO A 612 -10.35 3.50 -1.49
N VAL A 613 -11.23 2.84 -0.73
CA VAL A 613 -12.64 2.61 -1.11
C VAL A 613 -13.55 2.95 0.07
N LEU A 614 -14.66 3.65 -0.22
CA LEU A 614 -15.69 3.96 0.76
C LEU A 614 -16.64 2.78 0.91
N GLU A 615 -16.69 2.16 2.08
CA GLU A 615 -17.71 1.15 2.37
C GLU A 615 -19.03 1.84 2.76
N ILE A 616 -20.11 1.47 2.08
CA ILE A 616 -21.46 2.03 2.26
C ILE A 616 -22.51 0.92 2.34
N ASN A 617 -23.49 1.09 3.24
CA ASN A 617 -24.60 0.16 3.38
C ASN A 617 -25.51 0.16 2.12
N PRO A 618 -26.10 -0.98 1.70
CA PRO A 618 -26.93 -1.04 0.50
C PRO A 618 -28.15 -0.12 0.52
N ILE A 619 -28.77 0.07 1.70
CA ILE A 619 -29.94 0.96 1.87
C ILE A 619 -29.53 2.41 1.66
N ASP A 620 -28.41 2.84 2.24
CA ASP A 620 -27.90 4.20 2.08
C ASP A 620 -27.41 4.46 0.66
N ALA A 621 -26.76 3.48 0.03
CA ALA A 621 -26.35 3.56 -1.35
C ALA A 621 -27.56 3.74 -2.28
N PHE A 622 -28.62 2.95 -2.09
CA PHE A 622 -29.87 3.07 -2.84
C PHE A 622 -30.52 4.45 -2.66
N LYS A 623 -30.63 4.94 -1.41
CA LYS A 623 -31.22 6.26 -1.09
C LYS A 623 -30.44 7.44 -1.70
N ASN A 624 -29.15 7.26 -2.02
CA ASN A 624 -28.28 8.29 -2.60
C ASN A 624 -27.92 8.02 -4.07
N GLU A 625 -28.59 7.07 -4.72
CA GLU A 625 -28.37 6.69 -6.13
C GLU A 625 -26.92 6.27 -6.45
N ILE A 626 -26.23 5.67 -5.47
CA ILE A 626 -24.85 5.19 -5.59
C ILE A 626 -24.85 3.69 -5.87
N LYS A 627 -24.15 3.28 -6.93
CA LYS A 627 -23.89 1.88 -7.26
C LYS A 627 -22.48 1.47 -6.84
N ASN A 628 -22.26 0.17 -6.70
CA ASN A 628 -20.93 -0.36 -6.46
C ASN A 628 -19.97 0.01 -7.60
N GLY A 629 -18.81 0.57 -7.27
CA GLY A 629 -17.82 1.06 -8.24
C GLY A 629 -18.00 2.51 -8.68
N ASP A 630 -19.14 3.15 -8.38
CA ASP A 630 -19.32 4.58 -8.65
C ASP A 630 -18.26 5.41 -7.92
N ILE A 631 -17.80 6.48 -8.57
CA ILE A 631 -16.98 7.50 -7.93
C ILE A 631 -17.88 8.37 -7.07
N VAL A 632 -17.52 8.55 -5.81
CA VAL A 632 -18.27 9.35 -4.85
C VAL A 632 -17.38 10.42 -4.24
N THR A 633 -17.94 11.61 -4.07
CA THR A 633 -17.34 12.66 -3.25
C THR A 633 -17.91 12.52 -1.84
N VAL A 634 -17.02 12.40 -0.87
CA VAL A 634 -17.35 12.44 0.56
C VAL A 634 -16.94 13.80 1.07
N THR A 635 -17.86 14.51 1.70
CA THR A 635 -17.63 15.89 2.16
C THR A 635 -17.89 15.98 3.65
N SER A 636 -17.00 16.67 4.36
CA SER A 636 -17.18 17.08 5.76
C SER A 636 -16.97 18.58 5.87
N LYS A 637 -17.10 19.12 7.08
CA LYS A 637 -16.74 20.51 7.38
C LYS A 637 -15.28 20.86 7.05
N ASN A 638 -14.36 19.88 7.11
CA ASN A 638 -12.92 20.11 6.95
C ASN A 638 -12.43 19.92 5.51
N GLY A 639 -13.23 19.29 4.65
CA GLY A 639 -12.86 19.13 3.25
C GLY A 639 -13.61 18.01 2.56
N GLU A 640 -13.04 17.57 1.44
CA GLU A 640 -13.60 16.52 0.60
C GLU A 640 -12.55 15.52 0.18
N VAL A 641 -13.02 14.33 -0.16
CA VAL A 641 -12.26 13.17 -0.65
C VAL A 641 -13.08 12.53 -1.76
N ARG A 642 -12.42 11.99 -2.79
CA ARG A 642 -13.06 11.35 -3.94
C ARG A 642 -12.53 9.93 -4.10
N VAL A 643 -13.40 8.94 -3.94
CA VAL A 643 -13.02 7.52 -3.94
C VAL A 643 -14.12 6.66 -4.57
N LYS A 644 -13.81 5.40 -4.87
CA LYS A 644 -14.82 4.42 -5.31
C LYS A 644 -15.70 3.98 -4.14
N ALA A 645 -17.00 3.86 -4.39
CA ALA A 645 -17.95 3.24 -3.48
C ALA A 645 -17.87 1.71 -3.55
N LYS A 646 -17.83 1.07 -2.38
CA LYS A 646 -18.00 -0.37 -2.19
C LYS A 646 -19.28 -0.60 -1.41
N VAL A 647 -20.32 -1.03 -2.11
CA VAL A 647 -21.63 -1.30 -1.49
C VAL A 647 -21.57 -2.64 -0.77
N THR A 648 -21.81 -2.66 0.54
CA THR A 648 -21.64 -3.86 1.39
C THR A 648 -22.59 -3.85 2.58
N ASP A 649 -23.20 -5.00 2.89
CA ASP A 649 -24.07 -5.20 4.06
C ASP A 649 -23.28 -5.31 5.38
N SER A 650 -21.96 -5.38 5.31
CA SER A 650 -21.06 -5.48 6.46
C SER A 650 -20.98 -4.21 7.31
N ILE A 651 -21.58 -3.09 6.89
CA ILE A 651 -21.56 -1.82 7.62
C ILE A 651 -22.97 -1.37 7.98
N LYS A 652 -23.14 -0.81 9.19
CA LYS A 652 -24.44 -0.35 9.70
C LYS A 652 -25.00 0.78 8.83
N GLU A 653 -26.33 0.83 8.67
CA GLU A 653 -27.01 2.00 8.07
C GLU A 653 -26.60 3.29 8.80
N LYS A 654 -26.46 4.38 8.05
CA LYS A 654 -25.94 5.70 8.47
C LYS A 654 -24.48 5.75 8.89
N VAL A 655 -23.74 4.64 8.75
CA VAL A 655 -22.31 4.59 9.05
C VAL A 655 -21.52 4.28 7.77
N LEU A 656 -20.44 5.03 7.56
CA LEU A 656 -19.51 4.86 6.46
C LEU A 656 -18.12 4.47 6.98
N PHE A 657 -17.33 3.82 6.14
CA PHE A 657 -15.94 3.48 6.49
C PHE A 657 -14.97 3.82 5.36
N LEU A 658 -13.88 4.49 5.73
CA LEU A 658 -12.78 4.79 4.83
C LEU A 658 -11.41 4.55 5.50
N PRO A 659 -10.49 3.75 4.91
CA PRO A 659 -9.18 3.48 5.48
C PRO A 659 -8.18 4.63 5.27
N MET A 660 -7.38 4.96 6.30
CA MET A 660 -6.52 6.16 6.29
C MET A 660 -5.11 5.99 5.70
N HIS A 661 -4.81 4.87 5.06
CA HIS A 661 -3.43 4.49 4.71
C HIS A 661 -2.76 5.39 3.66
N TRP A 662 -3.55 6.01 2.78
CA TRP A 662 -3.03 6.75 1.62
C TRP A 662 -2.82 8.23 1.97
N GLY A 663 -1.60 8.72 1.68
CA GLY A 663 -1.25 10.14 1.66
C GLY A 663 -1.62 10.81 0.34
N LYS A 664 -0.87 11.84 -0.07
CA LYS A 664 -1.07 12.46 -1.39
C LYS A 664 -0.63 11.48 -2.48
N GLN A 665 -1.48 11.29 -3.49
CA GLN A 665 -1.15 10.47 -4.66
C GLN A 665 -0.95 11.37 -5.87
N LEU A 666 0.27 11.41 -6.42
CA LEU A 666 0.62 12.24 -7.57
C LEU A 666 0.23 13.72 -7.36
N GLU A 667 0.57 14.26 -6.18
CA GLU A 667 0.21 15.61 -5.70
C GLU A 667 -1.28 15.89 -5.47
N ASN A 668 -2.16 14.92 -5.75
CA ASN A 668 -3.59 15.01 -5.44
C ASN A 668 -3.86 14.56 -3.99
N ASP A 669 -4.64 15.35 -3.25
CA ASP A 669 -4.97 15.09 -1.85
C ASP A 669 -6.38 14.51 -1.65
N LEU A 670 -7.18 14.35 -2.71
CA LEU A 670 -8.54 13.83 -2.64
C LEU A 670 -8.63 12.34 -2.28
N ASN A 671 -7.51 11.61 -2.18
CA ASN A 671 -7.49 10.22 -1.67
C ASN A 671 -7.12 10.13 -0.18
N ARG A 672 -6.87 11.26 0.48
CA ARG A 672 -6.40 11.33 1.88
C ARG A 672 -7.58 11.42 2.85
N THR A 673 -7.98 10.30 3.45
CA THR A 673 -9.11 10.21 4.38
C THR A 673 -9.12 11.25 5.49
N ASN A 674 -7.96 11.55 6.07
CA ASN A 674 -7.85 12.50 7.18
C ASN A 674 -8.01 13.98 6.77
N ASN A 675 -8.29 14.26 5.49
CA ASN A 675 -8.89 15.55 5.08
C ASN A 675 -10.32 15.73 5.61
N LEU A 676 -11.04 14.63 5.84
CA LEU A 676 -12.42 14.67 6.29
C LEU A 676 -12.54 14.80 7.80
N THR A 677 -11.60 14.21 8.54
CA THR A 677 -11.72 13.99 9.99
C THR A 677 -11.74 15.30 10.76
N ASN A 678 -12.64 15.38 11.75
CA ASN A 678 -12.73 16.52 12.66
C ASN A 678 -11.54 16.58 13.64
N THR A 679 -11.42 17.71 14.34
CA THR A 679 -10.33 18.00 15.29
C THR A 679 -10.77 17.96 16.75
N VAL A 680 -11.98 17.44 17.05
CA VAL A 680 -12.45 17.26 18.44
C VAL A 680 -11.57 16.23 19.12
N VAL A 681 -11.23 16.50 20.39
CA VAL A 681 -10.42 15.62 21.22
C VAL A 681 -11.15 15.33 22.53
N ASP A 682 -10.86 14.18 23.14
CA ASP A 682 -11.25 13.89 24.52
C ASP A 682 -10.66 14.96 25.46
N PRO A 683 -11.44 15.52 26.39
CA PRO A 683 -11.01 16.68 27.18
C PRO A 683 -9.84 16.37 28.13
N ILE A 684 -9.65 15.11 28.53
CA ILE A 684 -8.65 14.69 29.53
C ILE A 684 -7.42 14.12 28.84
N SER A 685 -7.62 13.11 27.99
CA SER A 685 -6.53 12.42 27.28
C SER A 685 -6.04 13.18 26.05
N LYS A 686 -6.81 14.14 25.53
CA LYS A 686 -6.52 14.87 24.29
C LYS A 686 -6.39 13.96 23.06
N GLU A 687 -7.00 12.76 23.10
CA GLU A 687 -7.04 11.86 21.94
C GLU A 687 -8.09 12.33 20.92
N PRO A 688 -7.79 12.37 19.61
CA PRO A 688 -8.76 12.82 18.61
C PRO A 688 -9.90 11.84 18.29
N ASP A 689 -11.06 12.39 17.93
CA ASP A 689 -12.30 11.69 17.62
C ASP A 689 -12.36 11.11 16.18
N PHE A 690 -11.36 10.29 15.82
CA PHE A 690 -11.26 9.71 14.46
C PHE A 690 -12.39 8.75 14.08
N LYS A 691 -13.14 8.23 15.05
CA LYS A 691 -14.19 7.24 14.84
C LYS A 691 -15.57 7.87 14.70
N TYR A 692 -15.67 9.20 14.74
CA TYR A 692 -16.93 9.90 14.62
C TYR A 692 -16.75 11.22 13.87
N THR A 693 -16.90 11.21 12.55
CA THR A 693 -16.92 12.45 11.74
C THR A 693 -18.22 12.52 10.96
N THR A 694 -18.95 13.62 11.05
CA THR A 694 -20.16 13.80 10.24
C THR A 694 -19.81 14.15 8.81
N VAL A 695 -20.41 13.43 7.86
CA VAL A 695 -20.16 13.62 6.42
C VAL A 695 -21.45 13.54 5.61
N SER A 696 -21.38 14.06 4.39
CA SER A 696 -22.31 13.81 3.31
C SER A 696 -21.60 13.06 2.19
N ILE A 697 -22.40 12.41 1.35
CA ILE A 697 -21.92 11.70 0.19
C ILE A 697 -22.72 12.13 -1.02
N THR A 698 -22.05 12.32 -2.13
CA THR A 698 -22.69 12.55 -3.42
C THR A 698 -22.01 11.69 -4.46
N LYS A 699 -22.79 11.18 -5.42
CA LYS A 699 -22.21 10.61 -6.63
C LYS A 699 -21.43 11.70 -7.34
N TYR A 700 -20.16 11.44 -7.67
CA TYR A 700 -19.37 12.39 -8.42
C TYR A 700 -19.95 12.50 -9.83
N VAL A 701 -20.38 13.70 -10.19
CA VAL A 701 -20.81 14.02 -11.56
C VAL A 701 -19.69 14.81 -12.21
N LYS A 702 -19.01 14.16 -13.14
CA LYS A 702 -18.04 14.81 -14.01
C LYS A 702 -18.75 15.90 -14.86
N PRO A 703 -18.20 17.12 -14.97
CA PRO A 703 -18.70 18.13 -15.90
C PRO A 703 -18.68 17.62 -17.35
N PHE A 704 -19.64 18.08 -18.16
CA PHE A 704 -19.66 17.80 -19.60
C PHE A 704 -18.38 18.33 -20.25
N GLN A 705 -17.82 17.54 -21.16
CA GLN A 705 -16.66 17.93 -21.96
C GLN A 705 -16.84 17.54 -23.43
N LYS A 706 -16.29 18.37 -24.32
CA LYS A 706 -16.01 18.03 -25.71
C LYS A 706 -14.63 17.38 -25.81
N ILE A 707 -14.61 16.09 -26.10
CA ILE A 707 -13.38 15.31 -26.23
C ILE A 707 -13.08 15.13 -27.72
N ALA A 708 -11.97 15.73 -28.16
CA ALA A 708 -11.43 15.48 -29.49
C ALA A 708 -10.36 14.39 -29.42
N ILE A 709 -10.42 13.42 -30.33
CA ILE A 709 -9.43 12.34 -30.43
C ILE A 709 -8.80 12.40 -31.82
N VAL A 710 -7.48 12.54 -31.88
CA VAL A 710 -6.73 12.57 -33.14
C VAL A 710 -6.05 11.23 -33.34
N GLY A 711 -6.56 10.45 -34.29
CA GLY A 711 -6.16 9.08 -34.58
C GLY A 711 -7.25 8.07 -34.21
N ALA A 712 -7.50 7.10 -35.09
CA ALA A 712 -8.55 6.08 -34.94
C ALA A 712 -7.97 4.65 -34.86
N GLY A 713 -6.90 4.48 -34.07
CA GLY A 713 -6.23 3.21 -33.82
C GLY A 713 -6.83 2.42 -32.64
N ALA A 714 -6.10 1.38 -32.22
CA ALA A 714 -6.50 0.53 -31.10
C ALA A 714 -6.64 1.29 -29.77
N ALA A 715 -5.75 2.25 -29.49
CA ALA A 715 -5.78 3.06 -28.27
C ALA A 715 -7.08 3.88 -28.17
N SER A 716 -7.42 4.61 -29.25
CA SER A 716 -8.64 5.42 -29.33
C SER A 716 -9.90 4.57 -29.18
N PHE A 717 -9.96 3.42 -29.89
CA PHE A 717 -11.10 2.52 -29.80
C PHE A 717 -11.32 2.03 -28.37
N ARG A 718 -10.24 1.61 -27.70
CA ARG A 718 -10.30 1.12 -26.33
C ARG A 718 -10.64 2.21 -25.33
N PHE A 719 -10.16 3.42 -25.55
CA PHE A 719 -10.53 4.57 -24.74
C PHE A 719 -12.04 4.82 -24.84
N ILE A 720 -12.59 4.86 -26.06
CA ILE A 720 -14.02 5.07 -26.30
C ILE A 720 -14.86 3.99 -25.63
N GLN A 721 -14.49 2.70 -25.79
CA GLN A 721 -15.20 1.59 -25.14
C GLN A 721 -15.24 1.77 -23.62
N ASN A 722 -14.06 1.91 -23.00
CA ASN A 722 -13.94 2.03 -21.54
C ASN A 722 -14.64 3.29 -21.02
N TYR A 723 -14.55 4.40 -21.74
CA TYR A 723 -15.15 5.67 -21.34
C TYR A 723 -16.69 5.64 -21.44
N ARG A 724 -17.23 4.99 -22.48
CA ARG A 724 -18.68 4.83 -22.66
C ARG A 724 -19.34 3.86 -21.70
N GLU A 725 -18.58 3.05 -20.95
CA GLU A 725 -19.12 2.25 -19.83
C GLU A 725 -19.65 3.13 -18.69
N PHE A 726 -19.07 4.32 -18.49
CA PHE A 726 -19.40 5.18 -17.33
C PHE A 726 -19.89 6.58 -17.73
N ASN A 727 -19.63 7.07 -18.94
CA ASN A 727 -20.10 8.37 -19.44
C ASN A 727 -20.72 8.27 -20.85
N THR A 728 -22.02 8.55 -20.94
CA THR A 728 -22.76 8.56 -22.21
C THR A 728 -23.17 9.97 -22.68
N THR A 729 -22.73 11.02 -21.98
CA THR A 729 -23.19 12.40 -22.17
C THR A 729 -22.19 13.27 -22.90
N ASP A 730 -20.89 13.05 -22.69
CA ASP A 730 -19.83 13.85 -23.31
C ASP A 730 -19.83 13.69 -24.83
N GLU A 731 -19.51 14.77 -25.52
CA GLU A 731 -19.32 14.75 -26.97
C GLU A 731 -17.93 14.21 -27.29
N ILE A 732 -17.86 13.21 -28.18
CA ILE A 732 -16.59 12.65 -28.64
C ILE A 732 -16.53 12.79 -30.15
N ILE A 733 -15.55 13.55 -30.64
CA ILE A 733 -15.21 13.64 -32.06
C ILE A 733 -13.88 12.93 -32.31
N VAL A 734 -13.83 12.06 -33.31
CA VAL A 734 -12.65 11.27 -33.67
C VAL A 734 -12.22 11.62 -35.08
N PHE A 735 -10.98 12.07 -35.22
CA PHE A 735 -10.36 12.38 -36.51
C PHE A 735 -9.46 11.23 -36.95
N SER A 736 -9.60 10.80 -38.20
CA SER A 736 -8.77 9.77 -38.82
C SER A 736 -8.31 10.25 -40.19
N ASN A 737 -7.00 10.23 -40.42
CA ASN A 737 -6.45 10.46 -41.76
C ASN A 737 -6.70 9.27 -42.71
N GLU A 738 -7.04 8.09 -42.18
CA GLU A 738 -7.45 6.92 -42.96
C GLU A 738 -8.96 6.96 -43.18
N VAL A 739 -9.41 6.56 -44.38
CA VAL A 739 -10.83 6.45 -44.75
C VAL A 739 -11.52 5.33 -43.96
N ASN A 740 -10.77 4.30 -43.60
CA ASN A 740 -11.25 3.11 -42.91
C ASN A 740 -10.71 3.05 -41.46
N PRO A 741 -11.40 3.62 -40.46
CA PRO A 741 -10.95 3.61 -39.07
C PRO A 741 -11.19 2.25 -38.38
N PHE A 742 -10.57 2.05 -37.20
CA PHE A 742 -10.88 0.97 -36.25
C PHE A 742 -10.85 -0.47 -36.79
N TYR A 743 -9.74 -0.87 -37.38
CA TYR A 743 -9.46 -2.26 -37.75
C TYR A 743 -8.25 -2.82 -37.00
N ASN A 744 -8.10 -4.15 -37.00
CA ASN A 744 -6.95 -4.82 -36.42
C ASN A 744 -5.80 -4.89 -37.42
N ARG A 745 -4.93 -3.86 -37.39
CA ARG A 745 -3.75 -3.78 -38.26
C ARG A 745 -2.74 -4.92 -38.09
N VAL A 746 -2.78 -5.65 -36.98
CA VAL A 746 -1.88 -6.81 -36.75
C VAL A 746 -2.24 -7.95 -37.70
N LEU A 747 -3.46 -7.99 -38.22
CA LEU A 747 -3.94 -9.03 -39.14
C LEU A 747 -3.80 -8.64 -40.63
N LEU A 748 -3.05 -7.57 -40.93
CA LEU A 748 -2.80 -7.15 -42.32
C LEU A 748 -2.02 -8.20 -43.14
N PRO A 749 -1.04 -8.94 -42.59
CA PRO A 749 -0.39 -10.03 -43.32
C PRO A 749 -1.37 -11.10 -43.83
N GLU A 750 -2.28 -11.56 -42.97
CA GLU A 750 -3.30 -12.57 -43.30
C GLU A 750 -4.39 -12.02 -44.23
N TYR A 751 -4.70 -10.72 -44.13
CA TYR A 751 -5.60 -10.04 -45.08
C TYR A 751 -4.99 -9.97 -46.48
N MET A 752 -3.71 -9.63 -46.57
CA MET A 752 -2.98 -9.51 -47.84
C MET A 752 -2.97 -10.85 -48.59
N THR A 753 -2.79 -11.97 -47.88
CA THR A 753 -2.82 -13.31 -48.49
C THR A 753 -4.24 -13.82 -48.75
N GLY A 754 -5.26 -13.16 -48.21
CA GLY A 754 -6.67 -13.55 -48.36
C GLY A 754 -7.10 -14.69 -47.44
N GLU A 755 -6.35 -14.98 -46.38
CA GLU A 755 -6.82 -15.84 -45.28
C GLU A 755 -7.94 -15.18 -44.49
N PHE A 756 -7.85 -13.85 -44.31
CA PHE A 756 -8.91 -13.05 -43.75
C PHE A 756 -9.49 -12.06 -44.76
N SER A 757 -10.81 -11.91 -44.72
CA SER A 757 -11.52 -10.85 -45.43
C SER A 757 -11.36 -9.52 -44.70
N TRP A 758 -11.64 -8.41 -45.40
CA TRP A 758 -11.59 -7.08 -44.78
C TRP A 758 -12.54 -6.97 -43.59
N GLU A 759 -13.71 -7.57 -43.70
CA GLU A 759 -14.77 -7.58 -42.68
C GLU A 759 -14.32 -8.29 -41.39
N GLN A 760 -13.39 -9.24 -41.47
CA GLN A 760 -12.81 -9.93 -40.31
C GLN A 760 -11.78 -9.06 -39.57
N LEU A 761 -11.21 -8.05 -40.23
CA LEU A 761 -10.26 -7.11 -39.62
C LEU A 761 -10.97 -5.98 -38.87
N LEU A 762 -12.20 -5.62 -39.27
CA LEU A 762 -12.95 -4.54 -38.68
C LEU A 762 -13.27 -4.83 -37.20
N LYS A 763 -12.90 -3.90 -36.29
CA LYS A 763 -13.32 -3.96 -34.88
C LYS A 763 -14.76 -3.47 -34.69
N VAL A 764 -15.29 -2.79 -35.70
CA VAL A 764 -16.62 -2.20 -35.72
C VAL A 764 -17.26 -2.60 -37.05
N LYS A 765 -18.34 -3.39 -36.98
CA LYS A 765 -19.12 -3.81 -38.15
C LYS A 765 -20.28 -2.82 -38.34
N ASP A 766 -20.33 -2.19 -39.51
CA ASP A 766 -21.38 -1.29 -40.01
C ASP A 766 -21.71 -0.04 -39.15
N GLY A 767 -22.38 0.94 -39.78
CA GLY A 767 -22.64 2.28 -39.21
C GLY A 767 -23.46 2.33 -37.92
N GLU A 768 -24.18 1.25 -37.56
CA GLU A 768 -24.94 1.15 -36.29
C GLU A 768 -24.05 1.10 -35.04
N ALA A 769 -22.81 0.68 -35.16
CA ALA A 769 -21.95 0.54 -33.99
C ALA A 769 -21.33 1.89 -33.55
N PHE A 770 -21.15 2.86 -34.45
CA PHE A 770 -20.73 4.22 -34.09
C PHE A 770 -21.85 5.02 -33.40
N SER A 771 -23.10 4.82 -33.82
CA SER A 771 -24.27 5.43 -33.15
C SER A 771 -24.46 4.85 -31.74
N LYS A 772 -24.22 3.54 -31.54
CA LYS A 772 -24.19 2.91 -30.20
C LYS A 772 -23.11 3.50 -29.29
N LEU A 773 -21.92 3.81 -29.83
CA LEU A 773 -20.83 4.46 -29.08
C LEU A 773 -21.03 5.98 -28.91
N LYS A 774 -22.04 6.57 -29.57
CA LYS A 774 -22.35 8.01 -29.55
C LYS A 774 -21.13 8.87 -29.87
N ILE A 775 -20.43 8.56 -30.96
CA ILE A 775 -19.26 9.33 -31.41
C ILE A 775 -19.49 9.97 -32.77
N THR A 776 -18.84 11.10 -33.00
CA THR A 776 -18.76 11.76 -34.32
C THR A 776 -17.45 11.33 -34.99
N MET A 777 -17.51 10.55 -36.06
CA MET A 777 -16.33 10.09 -36.80
C MET A 777 -16.06 10.99 -38.02
N LYS A 778 -14.85 11.54 -38.11
CA LYS A 778 -14.32 12.30 -39.25
C LYS A 778 -13.22 11.47 -39.94
N ALA A 779 -13.61 10.55 -40.82
CA ALA A 779 -12.69 9.68 -41.56
C ALA A 779 -12.14 10.36 -42.83
N GLY A 780 -10.91 10.05 -43.22
CA GLY A 780 -10.20 10.73 -44.30
C GLY A 780 -9.86 12.20 -44.02
N VAL A 781 -9.88 12.62 -42.76
CA VAL A 781 -9.62 14.00 -42.32
C VAL A 781 -8.35 14.03 -41.48
N ALA A 782 -7.32 14.72 -41.97
CA ALA A 782 -6.09 14.96 -41.24
C ALA A 782 -6.19 16.24 -40.40
N ILE A 783 -5.28 16.40 -39.45
CA ILE A 783 -5.17 17.62 -38.65
C ILE A 783 -3.96 18.40 -39.13
N ASP A 784 -4.20 19.62 -39.60
CA ASP A 784 -3.17 20.50 -40.14
C ASP A 784 -2.52 21.36 -39.05
N LYS A 785 -3.31 21.81 -38.07
CA LYS A 785 -2.81 22.65 -36.97
C LYS A 785 -3.57 22.40 -35.67
N LEU A 786 -2.83 22.38 -34.57
CA LEU A 786 -3.36 22.35 -33.21
C LEU A 786 -2.92 23.62 -32.47
N ASP A 787 -3.89 24.39 -31.98
CA ASP A 787 -3.67 25.54 -31.12
C ASP A 787 -4.03 25.17 -29.68
N THR A 788 -2.98 24.98 -28.86
CA THR A 788 -3.13 24.54 -27.47
C THR A 788 -3.64 25.63 -26.54
N ASN A 789 -3.51 26.90 -26.92
CA ASN A 789 -3.90 28.05 -26.09
C ASN A 789 -5.38 28.36 -26.29
N ASN A 790 -5.83 28.35 -27.54
CA ASN A 790 -7.24 28.59 -27.88
C ASN A 790 -8.09 27.32 -27.86
N LYS A 791 -7.49 26.15 -27.60
CA LYS A 791 -8.13 24.83 -27.59
C LYS A 791 -8.88 24.51 -28.88
N THR A 792 -8.21 24.71 -30.02
CA THR A 792 -8.77 24.49 -31.35
C THR A 792 -7.90 23.58 -32.22
N ILE A 793 -8.57 22.90 -33.14
CA ILE A 793 -7.99 22.03 -34.16
C ILE A 793 -8.44 22.54 -35.53
N LEU A 794 -7.49 22.81 -36.43
CA LEU A 794 -7.75 23.05 -37.84
C LEU A 794 -7.55 21.73 -38.60
N ASP A 795 -8.61 21.26 -39.25
CA ASP A 795 -8.54 20.05 -40.06
C ASP A 795 -8.13 20.33 -41.52
N SER A 796 -7.81 19.26 -42.24
CA SER A 796 -7.36 19.31 -43.64
C SER A 796 -8.44 19.77 -44.64
N GLN A 797 -9.66 20.04 -44.17
CA GLN A 797 -10.74 20.62 -44.96
C GLN A 797 -10.95 22.10 -44.64
N GLY A 798 -10.08 22.69 -43.81
CA GLY A 798 -10.15 24.09 -43.40
C GLY A 798 -11.19 24.37 -42.30
N GLN A 799 -11.78 23.34 -41.67
CA GLN A 799 -12.73 23.52 -40.57
C GLN A 799 -12.01 23.62 -39.22
N ILE A 800 -12.49 24.52 -38.37
CA ILE A 800 -12.01 24.71 -37.01
C ILE A 800 -12.94 24.00 -36.04
N HIS A 801 -12.38 23.15 -35.18
CA HIS A 801 -13.08 22.41 -34.14
C HIS A 801 -12.56 22.83 -32.76
N THR A 802 -13.44 23.02 -31.79
CA THR A 802 -13.06 23.31 -30.40
C THR A 802 -13.07 22.04 -29.55
N PHE A 803 -12.25 22.00 -28.50
CA PHE A 803 -12.23 20.90 -27.54
C PHE A 803 -12.06 21.40 -26.11
N ASP A 804 -12.58 20.65 -25.13
CA ASP A 804 -12.25 20.82 -23.72
C ASP A 804 -11.08 19.91 -23.33
N SER A 805 -11.00 18.73 -23.94
CA SER A 805 -9.89 17.78 -23.79
C SER A 805 -9.51 17.17 -25.13
N LEU A 806 -8.22 17.03 -25.37
CA LEU A 806 -7.67 16.46 -26.60
C LEU A 806 -6.85 15.21 -26.31
N ILE A 807 -7.14 14.13 -27.03
CA ILE A 807 -6.39 12.87 -26.94
C ILE A 807 -5.64 12.67 -28.26
N LEU A 808 -4.31 12.73 -28.19
CA LEU A 808 -3.43 12.40 -29.29
C LEU A 808 -3.17 10.88 -29.29
N ALA A 809 -3.55 10.23 -30.38
CA ALA A 809 -3.44 8.79 -30.61
C ALA A 809 -3.10 8.50 -32.09
N THR A 810 -2.25 9.33 -32.68
CA THR A 810 -1.88 9.40 -34.11
C THR A 810 -1.11 8.17 -34.63
N GLY A 811 -0.78 7.23 -33.74
CA GLY A 811 -0.07 5.99 -34.07
C GLY A 811 1.33 6.23 -34.63
N SER A 812 1.78 5.32 -35.49
CA SER A 812 3.09 5.38 -36.15
C SER A 812 3.00 5.05 -37.63
N ARG A 813 4.03 5.47 -38.36
CA ARG A 813 4.27 5.16 -39.78
C ARG A 813 5.49 4.24 -39.94
N PRO A 814 5.64 3.52 -41.07
CA PRO A 814 6.84 2.75 -41.35
C PRO A 814 8.10 3.63 -41.30
N PHE A 815 9.20 3.08 -40.80
CA PHE A 815 10.53 3.64 -41.07
C PHE A 815 10.95 3.21 -42.48
N VAL A 816 11.19 4.18 -43.35
CA VAL A 816 11.56 3.96 -44.75
C VAL A 816 12.94 4.56 -44.99
N PRO A 817 13.94 3.76 -45.45
CA PRO A 817 15.24 4.29 -45.84
C PRO A 817 15.12 5.28 -47.00
N GLU A 818 15.96 6.31 -47.05
CA GLU A 818 15.92 7.32 -48.12
C GLU A 818 16.10 6.71 -49.52
N ASN A 819 16.91 5.64 -49.63
CA ASN A 819 17.16 4.91 -50.87
C ASN A 819 16.06 3.91 -51.26
N ALA A 820 14.99 3.76 -50.49
CA ALA A 820 13.94 2.77 -50.77
C ALA A 820 13.05 3.14 -51.97
N GLN A 821 12.90 4.43 -52.29
CA GLN A 821 12.14 4.95 -53.45
C GLN A 821 10.76 4.27 -53.64
N LEU A 822 9.90 4.27 -52.61
CA LEU A 822 8.59 3.57 -52.60
C LEU A 822 7.57 4.00 -53.67
N HIS A 823 7.87 5.03 -54.46
CA HIS A 823 7.06 5.48 -55.58
C HIS A 823 7.29 4.66 -56.86
N LEU A 824 8.40 3.93 -56.95
CA LEU A 824 8.73 3.07 -58.09
C LEU A 824 8.05 1.69 -57.95
N PRO A 825 7.78 0.99 -59.08
CA PRO A 825 7.14 -0.32 -59.09
C PRO A 825 7.88 -1.37 -58.24
N GLY A 826 7.14 -2.35 -57.72
CA GLY A 826 7.71 -3.47 -56.97
C GLY A 826 8.14 -3.17 -55.53
N ARG A 827 7.98 -1.94 -55.01
CA ARG A 827 8.52 -1.51 -53.71
C ARG A 827 7.42 -1.13 -52.72
N PHE A 828 7.37 -1.81 -51.57
CA PHE A 828 6.26 -1.71 -50.63
C PHE A 828 6.67 -1.58 -49.16
N THR A 829 5.73 -1.11 -48.36
CA THR A 829 5.68 -1.25 -46.90
C THR A 829 4.39 -1.99 -46.55
N VAL A 830 4.18 -2.38 -45.29
CA VAL A 830 2.88 -2.92 -44.83
C VAL A 830 2.57 -2.34 -43.46
N ARG A 831 1.72 -1.31 -43.38
CA ARG A 831 1.30 -0.72 -42.09
C ARG A 831 -0.14 -0.27 -42.06
N LYS A 832 -0.65 0.21 -43.19
CA LYS A 832 -2.05 0.57 -43.41
C LYS A 832 -2.71 -0.41 -44.39
N LYS A 833 -4.04 -0.34 -44.47
CA LYS A 833 -4.79 -1.11 -45.47
C LYS A 833 -4.31 -0.81 -46.89
N GLU A 834 -4.09 0.46 -47.22
CA GLU A 834 -3.68 0.87 -48.57
C GLU A 834 -2.32 0.28 -48.97
N ASP A 835 -1.42 0.09 -47.99
CA ASP A 835 -0.13 -0.55 -48.21
C ASP A 835 -0.31 -2.03 -48.58
N ALA A 836 -1.15 -2.75 -47.83
CA ALA A 836 -1.46 -4.16 -48.07
C ALA A 836 -2.21 -4.37 -49.40
N ASP A 837 -3.17 -3.50 -49.72
CA ASP A 837 -3.91 -3.51 -50.98
C ASP A 837 -2.98 -3.30 -52.18
N ARG A 838 -2.03 -2.35 -52.08
CA ARG A 838 -1.04 -2.08 -53.13
C ARG A 838 -0.17 -3.29 -53.41
N LEU A 839 0.35 -3.93 -52.36
CA LEU A 839 1.19 -5.12 -52.49
C LEU A 839 0.39 -6.30 -53.07
N LYS A 840 -0.81 -6.56 -52.55
CA LYS A 840 -1.71 -7.61 -53.05
C LYS A 840 -2.03 -7.41 -54.52
N LYS A 841 -2.47 -6.20 -54.90
CA LYS A 841 -2.80 -5.85 -56.29
C LYS A 841 -1.58 -6.01 -57.22
N HIS A 842 -0.39 -5.64 -56.75
CA HIS A 842 0.85 -5.81 -57.52
C HIS A 842 1.14 -7.28 -57.79
N LEU A 843 1.11 -8.11 -56.74
CA LEU A 843 1.33 -9.55 -56.86
C LEU A 843 0.28 -10.22 -57.76
N ASP A 844 -0.99 -9.86 -57.61
CA ASP A 844 -2.08 -10.34 -58.48
C ASP A 844 -1.86 -9.90 -59.95
N SER A 845 -1.35 -8.69 -60.19
CA SER A 845 -1.14 -8.15 -61.54
C SER A 845 0.02 -8.80 -62.31
N THR A 846 0.91 -9.52 -61.63
CA THR A 846 2.01 -10.26 -62.30
C THR A 846 1.49 -11.39 -63.18
N ASN A 847 0.26 -11.87 -62.94
CA ASN A 847 -0.33 -13.08 -63.56
C ASN A 847 0.51 -14.36 -63.41
N LEU A 848 1.50 -14.36 -62.51
CA LEU A 848 2.30 -15.54 -62.19
C LEU A 848 1.58 -16.39 -61.13
N PRO A 849 1.64 -17.73 -61.22
CA PRO A 849 1.17 -18.59 -60.13
C PRO A 849 2.01 -18.32 -58.86
N PRO A 850 1.43 -18.44 -57.66
CA PRO A 850 2.12 -18.06 -56.42
C PRO A 850 3.51 -18.70 -56.23
N GLU A 851 3.68 -19.97 -56.61
CA GLU A 851 4.95 -20.70 -56.57
C GLU A 851 6.07 -20.13 -57.45
N GLU A 852 5.73 -19.32 -58.46
CA GLU A 852 6.69 -18.64 -59.34
C GLU A 852 6.98 -17.20 -58.86
N GLN A 853 6.20 -16.68 -57.91
CA GLN A 853 6.43 -15.36 -57.34
C GLN A 853 7.53 -15.39 -56.26
N HIS A 854 8.33 -14.33 -56.20
CA HIS A 854 9.38 -14.13 -55.22
C HIS A 854 9.27 -12.75 -54.56
N VAL A 855 9.17 -12.74 -53.23
CA VAL A 855 9.12 -11.51 -52.42
C VAL A 855 10.33 -11.44 -51.49
N VAL A 856 11.02 -10.29 -51.50
CA VAL A 856 12.13 -9.99 -50.60
C VAL A 856 11.68 -9.08 -49.47
N ILE A 857 11.82 -9.51 -48.23
CA ILE A 857 11.43 -8.77 -47.02
C ILE A 857 12.69 -8.22 -46.36
N ILE A 858 12.71 -6.91 -46.12
CA ILE A 858 13.81 -6.24 -45.44
C ILE A 858 13.46 -6.07 -43.97
N GLY A 859 14.18 -6.78 -43.11
CA GLY A 859 14.02 -6.78 -41.65
C GLY A 859 13.34 -8.03 -41.11
N GLY A 860 14.10 -8.85 -40.38
CA GLY A 860 13.66 -10.06 -39.68
C GLY A 860 13.07 -9.81 -38.28
N GLY A 861 12.25 -8.76 -38.14
CA GLY A 861 11.45 -8.49 -36.93
C GLY A 861 10.09 -9.18 -36.97
N LEU A 862 9.20 -8.93 -35.99
CA LEU A 862 7.87 -9.57 -35.90
C LEU A 862 7.08 -9.47 -37.22
N LEU A 863 6.86 -8.24 -37.69
CA LEU A 863 6.05 -8.00 -38.90
C LEU A 863 6.66 -8.68 -40.13
N GLY A 864 7.99 -8.64 -40.28
CA GLY A 864 8.66 -9.27 -41.41
C GLY A 864 8.54 -10.79 -41.39
N LEU A 865 8.64 -11.40 -40.20
CA LEU A 865 8.46 -12.85 -40.03
C LEU A 865 7.01 -13.31 -40.20
N GLU A 866 6.05 -12.55 -39.67
CA GLU A 866 4.61 -12.82 -39.86
C GLU A 866 4.21 -12.68 -41.34
N LEU A 867 4.74 -11.65 -42.02
CA LEU A 867 4.56 -11.48 -43.46
C LEU A 867 5.19 -12.62 -44.26
N ALA A 868 6.40 -13.04 -43.91
CA ALA A 868 7.08 -14.15 -44.56
C ALA A 868 6.30 -15.46 -44.42
N ALA A 869 5.75 -15.71 -43.23
CA ALA A 869 4.92 -16.88 -42.95
C ALA A 869 3.63 -16.86 -43.77
N ALA A 870 2.92 -15.72 -43.80
CA ALA A 870 1.71 -15.57 -44.59
C ALA A 870 1.97 -15.81 -46.08
N LEU A 871 3.04 -15.21 -46.64
CA LEU A 871 3.43 -15.41 -48.04
C LEU A 871 3.79 -16.88 -48.33
N LYS A 872 4.48 -17.55 -47.41
CA LYS A 872 4.83 -18.98 -47.57
C LYS A 872 3.59 -19.87 -47.55
N HIS A 873 2.56 -19.55 -46.76
CA HIS A 873 1.28 -20.28 -46.78
C HIS A 873 0.59 -20.20 -48.17
N LYS A 874 0.81 -19.10 -48.90
CA LYS A 874 0.40 -18.96 -50.32
C LYS A 874 1.36 -19.61 -51.31
N LYS A 875 2.40 -20.31 -50.85
CA LYS A 875 3.49 -20.92 -51.64
C LYS A 875 4.40 -19.92 -52.37
N ILE A 876 4.38 -18.64 -51.99
CA ILE A 876 5.25 -17.61 -52.57
C ILE A 876 6.68 -17.79 -52.05
N LYS A 877 7.67 -17.77 -52.96
CA LYS A 877 9.07 -17.81 -52.58
C LYS A 877 9.40 -16.56 -51.79
N THR A 878 10.07 -16.72 -50.65
CA THR A 878 10.32 -15.60 -49.74
C THR A 878 11.78 -15.58 -49.29
N THR A 879 12.37 -14.39 -49.33
CA THR A 879 13.72 -14.11 -48.82
C THR A 879 13.66 -13.00 -47.79
N ILE A 880 14.32 -13.18 -46.65
CA ILE A 880 14.50 -12.15 -45.62
C ILE A 880 15.94 -11.63 -45.69
N VAL A 881 16.10 -10.31 -45.78
CA VAL A 881 17.39 -9.63 -45.64
C VAL A 881 17.41 -8.92 -44.30
N GLN A 882 18.34 -9.32 -43.44
CA GLN A 882 18.48 -8.82 -42.08
C GLN A 882 19.85 -8.19 -41.88
N ARG A 883 19.85 -6.92 -41.46
CA ARG A 883 21.08 -6.17 -41.20
C ARG A 883 21.92 -6.75 -40.08
N ALA A 884 21.27 -7.21 -39.01
CA ALA A 884 21.96 -7.82 -37.88
C ALA A 884 22.34 -9.27 -38.19
N SER A 885 23.27 -9.83 -37.42
CA SER A 885 23.64 -11.24 -37.46
C SER A 885 22.56 -12.20 -36.91
N ARG A 886 21.39 -11.67 -36.53
CA ARG A 886 20.33 -12.42 -35.84
C ARG A 886 18.93 -11.84 -36.10
N LEU A 887 17.92 -12.70 -36.02
CA LEU A 887 16.49 -12.32 -36.11
C LEU A 887 16.00 -11.75 -34.79
N MET A 888 15.03 -10.82 -34.83
CA MET A 888 14.40 -10.25 -33.64
C MET A 888 15.42 -9.78 -32.58
N GLU A 889 16.47 -9.08 -33.00
CA GLU A 889 17.65 -8.78 -32.18
C GLU A 889 17.34 -7.96 -30.93
N ARG A 890 16.21 -7.25 -30.91
CA ARG A 890 15.73 -6.47 -29.76
C ARG A 890 14.82 -7.25 -28.82
N GLN A 891 14.31 -8.41 -29.25
CA GLN A 891 13.28 -9.18 -28.52
C GLN A 891 13.78 -10.56 -28.07
N LEU A 892 14.88 -11.06 -28.63
CA LEU A 892 15.43 -12.38 -28.35
C LEU A 892 16.91 -12.30 -27.96
N ASP A 893 17.38 -13.32 -27.25
CA ASP A 893 18.81 -13.54 -27.04
C ASP A 893 19.44 -14.32 -28.20
N LEU A 894 20.73 -14.61 -28.10
CA LEU A 894 21.48 -15.30 -29.16
C LEU A 894 20.95 -16.72 -29.42
N ILE A 895 20.61 -17.48 -28.36
CA ILE A 895 20.22 -18.89 -28.46
C ILE A 895 18.83 -18.99 -29.07
N SER A 896 17.85 -18.26 -28.53
CA SER A 896 16.48 -18.30 -29.03
C SER A 896 16.37 -17.74 -30.46
N SER A 897 17.20 -16.74 -30.80
CA SER A 897 17.23 -16.20 -32.16
C SER A 897 17.84 -17.19 -33.16
N LYS A 898 18.88 -17.93 -32.77
CA LYS A 898 19.46 -18.99 -33.62
C LYS A 898 18.45 -20.10 -33.89
N LEU A 899 17.79 -20.60 -32.85
CA LEU A 899 16.74 -21.62 -32.99
C LEU A 899 15.59 -21.13 -33.89
N LEU A 900 15.19 -19.86 -33.76
CA LEU A 900 14.20 -19.25 -34.65
C LEU A 900 14.67 -19.22 -36.11
N ALA A 901 15.93 -18.86 -36.36
CA ALA A 901 16.49 -18.84 -37.72
C ALA A 901 16.47 -20.24 -38.36
N GLU A 902 16.83 -21.28 -37.61
CA GLU A 902 16.74 -22.68 -38.06
C GLU A 902 15.30 -23.06 -38.41
N GLU A 903 14.32 -22.69 -37.59
CA GLU A 903 12.89 -22.92 -37.86
C GLU A 903 12.37 -22.20 -39.11
N VAL A 904 12.80 -20.95 -39.32
CA VAL A 904 12.43 -20.17 -40.50
C VAL A 904 13.05 -20.78 -41.76
N GLN A 905 14.31 -21.22 -41.70
CA GLN A 905 14.99 -21.88 -42.82
C GLN A 905 14.39 -23.25 -43.15
N LEU A 906 13.94 -24.03 -42.15
CA LEU A 906 13.24 -25.31 -42.36
C LEU A 906 11.91 -25.13 -43.11
N ARG A 907 11.33 -23.93 -43.07
CA ARG A 907 10.14 -23.56 -43.85
C ARG A 907 10.49 -23.03 -45.22
N ASP A 908 11.72 -23.21 -45.67
CA ASP A 908 12.18 -22.87 -47.00
C ASP A 908 11.96 -21.37 -47.29
N ILE A 909 12.30 -20.56 -46.28
CA ILE A 909 12.44 -19.10 -46.34
C ILE A 909 13.94 -18.80 -46.27
N GLN A 910 14.48 -18.17 -47.31
CA GLN A 910 15.91 -17.83 -47.34
C GLN A 910 16.20 -16.64 -46.43
N ILE A 911 17.35 -16.65 -45.75
CA ILE A 911 17.76 -15.55 -44.87
C ILE A 911 19.18 -15.10 -45.23
N TYR A 912 19.37 -13.81 -45.43
CA TYR A 912 20.67 -13.15 -45.55
C TYR A 912 20.91 -12.25 -44.35
N PHE A 913 21.72 -12.73 -43.41
CA PHE A 913 22.21 -11.95 -42.27
C PHE A 913 23.35 -11.02 -42.66
N ASP A 914 23.65 -10.05 -41.79
CA ASP A 914 24.75 -9.08 -41.94
C ASP A 914 24.75 -8.39 -43.31
N ASN A 915 23.55 -8.14 -43.83
CA ASN A 915 23.36 -7.60 -45.17
C ASN A 915 22.30 -6.51 -45.19
N GLU A 916 22.45 -5.59 -46.13
CA GLU A 916 21.51 -4.50 -46.36
C GLU A 916 21.32 -4.31 -47.87
N VAL A 917 20.17 -3.78 -48.24
CA VAL A 917 19.92 -3.37 -49.63
C VAL A 917 20.78 -2.14 -49.93
N SER A 918 21.57 -2.22 -50.99
CA SER A 918 22.30 -1.09 -51.55
C SER A 918 21.37 -0.29 -52.46
N THR A 919 20.83 -0.94 -53.49
CA THR A 919 20.00 -0.31 -54.53
C THR A 919 19.04 -1.34 -55.12
N VAL A 920 17.88 -0.87 -55.59
CA VAL A 920 16.90 -1.68 -56.32
C VAL A 920 16.82 -1.15 -57.75
N PHE A 921 17.10 -2.01 -58.72
CA PHE A 921 17.06 -1.72 -60.15
C PHE A 921 15.78 -2.28 -60.77
N GLU A 922 15.25 -1.56 -61.76
CA GLU A 922 14.22 -2.08 -62.65
C GLU A 922 14.88 -2.97 -63.71
N THR A 923 14.16 -4.00 -64.16
CA THR A 923 14.64 -4.89 -65.22
C THR A 923 13.85 -4.63 -66.50
N ASP A 924 14.27 -5.23 -67.62
CA ASP A 924 13.51 -5.20 -68.88
C ASP A 924 12.13 -5.91 -68.76
N ASN A 925 11.92 -6.69 -67.69
CA ASN A 925 10.65 -7.30 -67.35
C ASN A 925 9.92 -6.45 -66.29
N GLU A 926 8.78 -5.86 -66.66
CA GLU A 926 7.99 -4.99 -65.77
C GLU A 926 7.51 -5.69 -64.47
N ASN A 927 7.53 -7.03 -64.43
CA ASN A 927 7.17 -7.83 -63.27
C ASN A 927 8.35 -8.22 -62.36
N GLU A 928 9.58 -7.79 -62.67
CA GLU A 928 10.80 -8.14 -61.94
C GLU A 928 11.65 -6.92 -61.57
N ILE A 929 12.23 -6.99 -60.37
CA ILE A 929 13.21 -6.04 -59.84
C ILE A 929 14.49 -6.78 -59.47
N GLU A 930 15.63 -6.12 -59.66
CA GLU A 930 16.93 -6.59 -59.19
C GLU A 930 17.33 -5.86 -57.91
N ILE A 931 17.48 -6.62 -56.83
CA ILE A 931 17.81 -6.09 -55.50
C ILE A 931 19.29 -6.37 -55.24
N ALA A 932 20.12 -5.34 -55.37
CA ALA A 932 21.54 -5.42 -55.08
C ALA A 932 21.79 -5.21 -53.59
N LEU A 933 22.43 -6.19 -52.96
CA LEU A 933 22.83 -6.15 -51.56
C LEU A 933 24.25 -5.59 -51.40
N LYS A 934 24.57 -5.01 -50.25
CA LYS A 934 25.92 -4.47 -49.96
C LYS A 934 27.03 -5.52 -50.01
N SER A 935 26.70 -6.79 -49.83
CA SER A 935 27.62 -7.92 -50.03
C SER A 935 28.03 -8.18 -51.49
N GLY A 936 27.43 -7.48 -52.46
CA GLY A 936 27.62 -7.72 -53.90
C GLY A 936 26.67 -8.78 -54.48
N LYS A 937 25.81 -9.39 -53.66
CA LYS A 937 24.79 -10.34 -54.12
C LYS A 937 23.61 -9.60 -54.76
N ILE A 938 23.14 -10.08 -55.90
CA ILE A 938 21.93 -9.59 -56.59
C ILE A 938 20.83 -10.62 -56.44
N ILE A 939 19.61 -10.17 -56.12
CA ILE A 939 18.42 -11.01 -55.98
C ILE A 939 17.34 -10.49 -56.93
N THR A 940 16.93 -11.30 -57.90
CA THR A 940 15.77 -11.02 -58.75
C THR A 940 14.49 -11.44 -58.03
N ALA A 941 13.50 -10.54 -57.96
CA ALA A 941 12.24 -10.75 -57.26
C ALA A 941 11.11 -9.94 -57.89
N ASN A 942 9.85 -10.26 -57.56
CA ASN A 942 8.69 -9.51 -58.05
C ASN A 942 8.32 -8.33 -57.14
N ALA A 943 8.68 -8.41 -55.85
CA ALA A 943 8.46 -7.33 -54.90
C ALA A 943 9.49 -7.30 -53.77
N ILE A 944 9.72 -6.11 -53.25
CA ILE A 944 10.49 -5.84 -52.04
C ILE A 944 9.61 -5.15 -50.99
N VAL A 945 9.63 -5.64 -49.75
CA VAL A 945 8.82 -5.10 -48.65
C VAL A 945 9.71 -4.66 -47.49
N TYR A 946 9.63 -3.39 -47.09
CA TYR A 946 10.39 -2.83 -45.98
C TYR A 946 9.63 -2.96 -44.66
N THR A 947 10.15 -3.78 -43.73
CA THR A 947 9.58 -4.05 -42.39
C THR A 947 10.59 -3.76 -41.26
N ILE A 948 11.39 -2.70 -41.41
CA ILE A 948 12.53 -2.38 -40.53
C ILE A 948 12.19 -1.44 -39.35
N GLY A 949 10.92 -1.41 -38.93
CA GLY A 949 10.45 -0.65 -37.76
C GLY A 949 9.51 0.51 -38.11
N THR A 950 9.14 1.28 -37.09
CA THR A 950 8.14 2.36 -37.19
C THR A 950 8.59 3.63 -36.48
N ILE A 951 8.07 4.77 -36.91
CA ILE A 951 8.28 6.10 -36.32
C ILE A 951 6.95 6.62 -35.76
N PRO A 952 6.86 7.02 -34.48
CA PRO A 952 5.68 7.68 -33.92
C PRO A 952 5.33 8.97 -34.66
N ASN A 953 4.05 9.19 -34.94
CA ASN A 953 3.56 10.40 -35.62
C ASN A 953 3.34 11.54 -34.62
N ILE A 954 4.40 12.29 -34.29
CA ILE A 954 4.40 13.31 -33.24
C ILE A 954 4.60 14.74 -33.74
N GLU A 955 4.60 14.94 -35.07
CA GLU A 955 4.83 16.23 -35.71
C GLU A 955 3.86 17.29 -35.21
N ILE A 956 2.55 16.98 -35.22
CA ILE A 956 1.51 17.89 -34.72
C ILE A 956 1.72 18.27 -33.24
N ALA A 957 2.16 17.34 -32.39
CA ALA A 957 2.42 17.63 -30.98
C ALA A 957 3.63 18.56 -30.81
N ARG A 958 4.69 18.31 -31.58
CA ARG A 958 5.93 19.08 -31.54
C ARG A 958 5.73 20.50 -32.07
N GLU A 959 5.05 20.65 -33.21
CA GLU A 959 4.75 21.94 -33.83
C GLU A 959 3.82 22.80 -32.96
N SER A 960 2.95 22.15 -32.17
CA SER A 960 2.10 22.79 -31.17
C SER A 960 2.78 23.09 -29.83
N GLY A 961 4.10 22.89 -29.71
CA GLY A 961 4.87 23.26 -28.52
C GLY A 961 4.76 22.28 -27.34
N LEU A 962 4.25 21.07 -27.54
CA LEU A 962 4.21 20.05 -26.49
C LEU A 962 5.60 19.43 -26.28
N SER A 963 5.91 19.05 -25.03
CA SER A 963 7.17 18.39 -24.71
C SER A 963 7.26 17.01 -25.37
N CYS A 964 8.22 16.86 -26.28
CA CYS A 964 8.42 15.63 -27.04
C CYS A 964 9.87 15.12 -26.91
N GLY A 965 10.04 13.80 -26.90
CA GLY A 965 11.31 13.11 -27.09
C GLY A 965 11.24 12.24 -28.35
N ARG A 966 11.32 10.92 -28.17
CA ARG A 966 10.99 9.94 -29.23
C ARG A 966 9.48 9.81 -29.42
N GLY A 967 8.70 10.14 -28.40
CA GLY A 967 7.25 10.32 -28.44
C GLY A 967 6.82 11.61 -27.73
N VAL A 968 5.52 11.76 -27.51
CA VAL A 968 4.94 12.84 -26.68
C VAL A 968 5.12 12.45 -25.22
N LYS A 969 5.81 13.28 -24.44
CA LYS A 969 6.08 12.98 -23.03
C LYS A 969 4.81 13.11 -22.20
N VAL A 970 4.52 12.09 -21.41
CA VAL A 970 3.33 12.04 -20.55
C VAL A 970 3.62 11.72 -19.09
N ASN A 971 2.77 12.23 -18.20
CA ASN A 971 2.76 11.86 -16.79
C ASN A 971 1.95 10.56 -16.54
N GLN A 972 1.76 10.21 -15.27
CA GLN A 972 1.04 8.99 -14.85
C GLN A 972 -0.46 9.02 -15.18
N TYR A 973 -1.07 10.19 -15.39
CA TYR A 973 -2.45 10.33 -15.89
C TYR A 973 -2.51 10.44 -17.41
N LEU A 974 -1.37 10.24 -18.09
CA LEU A 974 -1.21 10.34 -19.54
C LEU A 974 -1.40 11.77 -20.08
N GLN A 975 -1.31 12.77 -19.20
CA GLN A 975 -1.30 14.18 -19.56
C GLN A 975 0.05 14.59 -20.13
N THR A 976 0.02 15.45 -21.14
CA THR A 976 1.21 16.06 -21.75
C THR A 976 1.69 17.26 -20.92
N SER A 977 2.61 18.07 -21.47
CA SER A 977 2.98 19.36 -20.87
C SER A 977 1.83 20.38 -20.81
N ASN A 978 0.72 20.14 -21.52
CA ASN A 978 -0.53 20.87 -21.36
C ASN A 978 -1.56 19.97 -20.63
N PRO A 979 -2.18 20.43 -19.54
CA PRO A 979 -3.06 19.61 -18.70
C PRO A 979 -4.36 19.17 -19.38
N ASP A 980 -4.79 19.84 -20.44
CA ASP A 980 -5.99 19.54 -21.22
C ASP A 980 -5.71 18.63 -22.43
N ILE A 981 -4.44 18.27 -22.66
CA ILE A 981 -4.00 17.44 -23.78
C ILE A 981 -3.32 16.18 -23.25
N PHE A 982 -3.76 15.04 -23.78
CA PHE A 982 -3.32 13.71 -23.40
C PHE A 982 -2.70 13.00 -24.60
N ALA A 983 -1.82 12.04 -24.35
CA ALA A 983 -1.28 11.18 -25.41
C ALA A 983 -1.30 9.71 -24.99
N ILE A 984 -1.77 8.84 -25.89
CA ILE A 984 -1.90 7.40 -25.66
C ILE A 984 -1.47 6.60 -26.89
N GLY A 985 -1.23 5.30 -26.69
CA GLY A 985 -0.78 4.38 -27.71
C GLY A 985 0.71 4.53 -28.05
N GLU A 986 1.05 4.36 -29.32
CA GLU A 986 2.45 4.27 -29.76
C GLU A 986 3.22 5.58 -29.64
N ILE A 987 2.53 6.71 -29.50
CA ILE A 987 3.15 8.03 -29.36
C ILE A 987 3.46 8.40 -27.91
N ALA A 988 2.86 7.72 -26.93
CA ALA A 988 2.99 8.09 -25.52
C ALA A 988 4.34 7.66 -24.97
N GLU A 989 5.21 8.63 -24.67
CA GLU A 989 6.49 8.43 -24.02
C GLU A 989 6.36 8.60 -22.51
N PHE A 990 6.40 7.49 -21.78
CA PHE A 990 6.32 7.47 -20.32
C PHE A 990 7.66 7.05 -19.72
N LYS A 991 8.24 7.89 -18.84
CA LYS A 991 9.56 7.67 -18.23
C LYS A 991 10.65 7.30 -19.27
N ASN A 992 10.70 8.05 -20.38
CA ASN A 992 11.63 7.88 -21.51
C ASN A 992 11.49 6.54 -22.30
N LYS A 993 10.40 5.79 -22.07
CA LYS A 993 10.09 4.53 -22.76
C LYS A 993 8.87 4.70 -23.67
N LEU A 994 8.95 4.06 -24.85
CA LEU A 994 7.84 3.83 -25.77
C LEU A 994 7.54 2.34 -25.76
N PHE A 995 6.26 1.98 -25.70
CA PHE A 995 5.85 0.59 -25.62
C PHE A 995 5.49 0.00 -26.98
N GLY A 996 4.76 0.74 -27.82
CA GLY A 996 4.51 0.34 -29.21
C GLY A 996 3.71 -0.96 -29.39
N ILE A 997 2.94 -1.39 -28.39
CA ILE A 997 2.18 -2.66 -28.40
C ILE A 997 0.72 -2.44 -28.02
N THR A 998 -0.17 -3.34 -28.48
CA THR A 998 -1.62 -3.22 -28.26
C THR A 998 -2.02 -3.32 -26.79
N SER A 999 -1.36 -4.15 -25.99
CA SER A 999 -1.63 -4.27 -24.55
C SER A 999 -1.33 -2.97 -23.80
N ALA A 1000 -0.24 -2.28 -24.15
CA ALA A 1000 0.09 -0.98 -23.57
C ALA A 1000 -0.94 0.09 -23.96
N ALA A 1001 -1.39 0.08 -25.22
CA ALA A 1001 -2.45 0.98 -25.69
C ALA A 1001 -3.78 0.74 -24.94
N GLU A 1002 -4.13 -0.51 -24.66
CA GLU A 1002 -5.32 -0.90 -23.88
C GLU A 1002 -5.22 -0.43 -22.42
N GLU A 1003 -4.08 -0.65 -21.78
CA GLU A 1003 -3.82 -0.21 -20.40
C GLU A 1003 -3.88 1.32 -20.29
N GLN A 1004 -3.18 2.03 -21.19
CA GLN A 1004 -3.19 3.48 -21.22
C GLN A 1004 -4.60 4.04 -21.45
N ALA A 1005 -5.35 3.45 -22.38
CA ALA A 1005 -6.73 3.83 -22.66
C ALA A 1005 -7.65 3.64 -21.44
N ALA A 1006 -7.53 2.51 -20.71
CA ALA A 1006 -8.29 2.26 -19.49
C ALA A 1006 -7.98 3.28 -18.39
N ILE A 1007 -6.71 3.63 -18.21
CA ILE A 1007 -6.29 4.59 -17.19
C ILE A 1007 -6.82 5.97 -17.52
N LEU A 1008 -6.66 6.42 -18.76
CA LEU A 1008 -7.15 7.72 -19.19
C LEU A 1008 -8.68 7.82 -19.10
N ALA A 1009 -9.40 6.77 -19.49
CA ALA A 1009 -10.85 6.72 -19.37
C ALA A 1009 -11.32 6.86 -17.92
N ASN A 1010 -10.72 6.11 -16.99
CA ASN A 1010 -11.03 6.20 -15.56
C ASN A 1010 -10.70 7.59 -15.00
N PHE A 1011 -9.52 8.13 -15.33
CA PHE A 1011 -9.11 9.47 -14.88
C PHE A 1011 -10.06 10.56 -15.35
N LEU A 1012 -10.40 10.57 -16.65
CA LEU A 1012 -11.36 11.53 -17.21
C LEU A 1012 -12.78 11.33 -16.65
N ALA A 1013 -13.15 10.12 -16.25
CA ALA A 1013 -14.41 9.85 -15.54
C ALA A 1013 -14.40 10.31 -14.07
N GLY A 1014 -13.25 10.74 -13.54
CA GLY A 1014 -13.09 11.28 -12.19
C GLY A 1014 -12.38 10.36 -11.19
N ASP A 1015 -11.95 9.17 -11.60
CA ASP A 1015 -11.19 8.25 -10.76
C ASP A 1015 -9.70 8.65 -10.72
N ILE A 1016 -9.37 9.52 -9.78
CA ILE A 1016 -8.01 9.97 -9.50
C ILE A 1016 -7.09 8.88 -8.92
N SER A 1017 -7.64 7.74 -8.50
CA SER A 1017 -6.83 6.62 -7.99
C SER A 1017 -6.25 5.76 -9.10
N SER A 1018 -6.72 5.95 -10.34
CA SER A 1018 -6.27 5.26 -11.54
C SER A 1018 -5.12 6.01 -12.21
N TYR A 1019 -3.92 5.43 -12.17
CA TYR A 1019 -2.73 6.03 -12.78
C TYR A 1019 -1.77 4.98 -13.34
N TYR A 1020 -1.01 5.38 -14.36
CA TYR A 1020 -0.13 4.54 -15.14
C TYR A 1020 1.23 4.35 -14.48
N LYS A 1021 1.63 3.08 -14.39
CA LYS A 1021 2.92 2.65 -13.83
C LYS A 1021 3.94 2.28 -14.90
N GLY A 1022 3.53 2.27 -16.17
CA GLY A 1022 4.30 1.77 -17.31
C GLY A 1022 3.91 0.34 -17.65
N SER A 1023 3.79 0.03 -18.93
CA SER A 1023 3.44 -1.32 -19.40
C SER A 1023 4.66 -2.22 -19.47
N ILE A 1024 4.44 -3.51 -19.66
CA ILE A 1024 5.49 -4.48 -19.94
C ILE A 1024 5.56 -4.79 -21.42
N LEU A 1025 6.76 -4.69 -21.96
CA LEU A 1025 7.04 -5.12 -23.32
C LEU A 1025 6.88 -6.62 -23.40
N MET A 1026 6.07 -7.09 -24.35
CA MET A 1026 5.87 -8.51 -24.61
C MET A 1026 5.72 -8.72 -26.11
N ASN A 1027 6.25 -9.82 -26.61
CA ASN A 1027 6.21 -10.19 -28.00
C ASN A 1027 5.82 -11.65 -28.10
N ILE A 1028 4.85 -11.94 -28.96
CA ILE A 1028 4.43 -13.31 -29.30
C ILE A 1028 4.58 -13.41 -30.81
N LEU A 1029 5.40 -14.33 -31.29
CA LEU A 1029 5.53 -14.57 -32.71
C LEU A 1029 4.35 -15.44 -33.17
N LYS A 1030 3.58 -14.96 -34.14
CA LYS A 1030 2.51 -15.73 -34.77
C LYS A 1030 3.03 -16.42 -36.02
N LEU A 1031 3.66 -17.57 -35.82
CA LEU A 1031 4.11 -18.42 -36.91
C LEU A 1031 3.64 -19.85 -36.60
N GLU A 1032 2.97 -20.47 -37.57
CA GLU A 1032 2.39 -21.80 -37.40
C GLU A 1032 3.46 -22.80 -36.93
N ASP A 1033 3.13 -23.56 -35.88
CA ASP A 1033 3.99 -24.52 -35.19
C ASP A 1033 5.28 -23.96 -34.54
N ILE A 1034 5.42 -22.64 -34.39
CA ILE A 1034 6.46 -22.02 -33.55
C ILE A 1034 5.81 -21.40 -32.31
N ASN A 1035 6.07 -22.01 -31.15
CA ASN A 1035 5.74 -21.41 -29.87
C ASN A 1035 6.93 -20.57 -29.39
N LEU A 1036 6.89 -19.26 -29.67
CA LEU A 1036 7.92 -18.33 -29.23
C LEU A 1036 7.29 -17.06 -28.63
N CYS A 1037 7.70 -16.71 -27.42
CA CYS A 1037 7.39 -15.42 -26.83
C CYS A 1037 8.54 -14.88 -25.98
N SER A 1038 8.60 -13.56 -25.87
CA SER A 1038 9.47 -12.87 -24.92
C SER A 1038 8.68 -11.81 -24.15
N ILE A 1039 9.08 -11.57 -22.91
CA ILE A 1039 8.40 -10.65 -22.02
C ILE A 1039 9.39 -9.97 -21.08
N GLY A 1040 9.18 -8.68 -20.83
CA GLY A 1040 10.03 -7.89 -19.95
C GLY A 1040 11.44 -7.70 -20.50
N ASP A 1041 12.42 -7.69 -19.60
CA ASP A 1041 13.83 -7.59 -19.95
C ASP A 1041 14.33 -8.92 -20.55
N ILE A 1042 15.18 -8.85 -21.57
CA ILE A 1042 15.73 -10.04 -22.25
C ILE A 1042 17.25 -10.17 -22.10
N GLN A 1043 17.87 -9.14 -21.54
CA GLN A 1043 19.31 -9.05 -21.31
C GLN A 1043 19.56 -8.54 -19.90
N ILE A 1044 20.66 -9.01 -19.32
CA ILE A 1044 21.14 -8.57 -18.01
C ILE A 1044 22.16 -7.44 -18.25
N PRO A 1045 22.07 -6.31 -17.53
CA PRO A 1045 23.10 -5.27 -17.58
C PRO A 1045 24.47 -5.82 -17.16
N GLU A 1046 25.55 -5.36 -17.80
CA GLU A 1046 26.91 -5.74 -17.41
C GLU A 1046 27.23 -5.25 -15.99
N ASN A 1047 27.83 -6.12 -15.17
CA ASN A 1047 28.27 -5.85 -13.80
C ASN A 1047 27.16 -5.47 -12.79
N ASP A 1048 25.93 -5.93 -12.99
CA ASP A 1048 24.85 -5.76 -12.01
C ASP A 1048 24.50 -7.10 -11.33
N ASP A 1049 25.11 -7.35 -10.17
CA ASP A 1049 24.97 -8.58 -9.38
C ASP A 1049 23.56 -8.79 -8.76
N SER A 1050 22.68 -7.77 -8.86
CA SER A 1050 21.27 -7.88 -8.47
C SER A 1050 20.45 -8.74 -9.44
N TYR A 1051 20.94 -8.93 -10.66
CA TYR A 1051 20.32 -9.77 -11.66
C TYR A 1051 20.81 -11.22 -11.57
N GLU A 1052 19.92 -12.14 -11.88
CA GLU A 1052 20.17 -13.57 -11.94
C GLU A 1052 19.52 -14.15 -13.20
N GLU A 1053 20.19 -15.11 -13.81
CA GLU A 1053 19.68 -15.83 -14.97
C GLU A 1053 19.37 -17.28 -14.59
N ILE A 1054 18.17 -17.73 -14.95
CA ILE A 1054 17.74 -19.14 -14.81
C ILE A 1054 17.44 -19.65 -16.22
N VAL A 1055 18.22 -20.62 -16.68
CA VAL A 1055 18.09 -21.19 -18.02
C VAL A 1055 17.77 -22.68 -17.95
N PHE A 1056 16.77 -23.10 -18.71
CA PHE A 1056 16.44 -24.50 -18.97
C PHE A 1056 16.36 -24.71 -20.48
N SER A 1057 17.11 -25.69 -21.02
CA SER A 1057 17.16 -25.92 -22.46
C SER A 1057 17.27 -27.40 -22.83
N ASP A 1058 16.56 -27.79 -23.88
CA ASP A 1058 16.72 -29.04 -24.63
C ASP A 1058 16.72 -28.67 -26.12
N LEU A 1059 17.91 -28.34 -26.62
CA LEU A 1059 18.08 -27.83 -28.00
C LEU A 1059 17.67 -28.86 -29.05
N LYS A 1060 17.79 -30.17 -28.76
CA LYS A 1060 17.37 -31.22 -29.68
C LYS A 1060 15.84 -31.25 -29.83
N LYS A 1061 15.11 -30.98 -28.74
CA LYS A 1061 13.65 -30.78 -28.77
C LYS A 1061 13.24 -29.34 -29.09
N ARG A 1062 14.20 -28.46 -29.40
CA ARG A 1062 13.97 -27.03 -29.67
C ARG A 1062 13.22 -26.32 -28.54
N TYR A 1063 13.48 -26.76 -27.31
CA TYR A 1063 12.93 -26.17 -26.10
C TYR A 1063 13.98 -25.25 -25.47
N TYR A 1064 13.60 -24.01 -25.22
CA TYR A 1064 14.45 -23.03 -24.53
C TYR A 1064 13.61 -22.14 -23.63
N LYS A 1065 13.96 -22.09 -22.35
CA LYS A 1065 13.38 -21.21 -21.35
C LYS A 1065 14.50 -20.43 -20.67
N LYS A 1066 14.41 -19.11 -20.70
CA LYS A 1066 15.26 -18.19 -19.94
C LYS A 1066 14.38 -17.30 -19.08
N CYS A 1067 14.70 -17.21 -17.80
CA CYS A 1067 14.07 -16.29 -16.85
C CYS A 1067 15.14 -15.36 -16.29
N ILE A 1068 14.84 -14.07 -16.24
CA ILE A 1068 15.70 -13.04 -15.67
C ILE A 1068 15.03 -12.55 -14.39
N VAL A 1069 15.74 -12.72 -13.28
CA VAL A 1069 15.27 -12.33 -11.95
C VAL A 1069 16.12 -11.15 -11.47
N LYS A 1070 15.50 -10.14 -10.87
CA LYS A 1070 16.19 -9.02 -10.22
C LYS A 1070 15.60 -8.82 -8.83
N ASP A 1071 16.41 -8.85 -7.79
CA ASP A 1071 15.95 -8.62 -6.40
C ASP A 1071 14.74 -9.51 -6.00
N ASP A 1072 14.80 -10.80 -6.36
CA ASP A 1072 13.71 -11.79 -6.19
C ASP A 1072 12.43 -11.50 -7.00
N LEU A 1073 12.46 -10.57 -7.97
CA LEU A 1073 11.38 -10.30 -8.91
C LEU A 1073 11.68 -10.92 -10.28
N LEU A 1074 10.74 -11.64 -10.87
CA LEU A 1074 10.84 -11.97 -12.30
C LEU A 1074 10.67 -10.67 -13.09
N VAL A 1075 11.70 -10.26 -13.83
CA VAL A 1075 11.71 -9.04 -14.65
C VAL A 1075 11.70 -9.34 -16.14
N GLY A 1076 11.97 -10.59 -16.51
CA GLY A 1076 12.16 -10.98 -17.90
C GLY A 1076 11.99 -12.48 -18.13
N ALA A 1077 11.49 -12.86 -19.30
CA ALA A 1077 11.52 -14.25 -19.75
C ALA A 1077 11.52 -14.39 -21.29
N ILE A 1078 12.14 -15.46 -21.78
CA ILE A 1078 12.07 -15.95 -23.16
C ILE A 1078 11.61 -17.40 -23.11
N LEU A 1079 10.55 -17.74 -23.84
CA LEU A 1079 9.99 -19.08 -23.93
C LEU A 1079 9.94 -19.52 -25.40
N MET A 1080 10.58 -20.65 -25.71
CA MET A 1080 10.60 -21.27 -27.03
C MET A 1080 10.30 -22.76 -26.95
N GLY A 1081 9.46 -23.26 -27.86
CA GLY A 1081 9.00 -24.65 -27.91
C GLY A 1081 7.76 -24.89 -27.05
N ASP A 1082 7.66 -24.24 -25.88
CA ASP A 1082 6.51 -24.25 -24.98
C ASP A 1082 6.25 -22.84 -24.42
N LYS A 1083 5.00 -22.37 -24.51
CA LYS A 1083 4.57 -21.06 -24.00
C LYS A 1083 3.53 -21.14 -22.88
N ASN A 1084 3.28 -22.32 -22.32
CA ASN A 1084 2.22 -22.54 -21.31
C ASN A 1084 2.40 -21.67 -20.06
N GLU A 1085 3.63 -21.36 -19.66
CA GLU A 1085 3.97 -20.51 -18.51
C GLU A 1085 3.88 -19.01 -18.81
N PHE A 1086 3.64 -18.60 -20.07
CA PHE A 1086 3.65 -17.19 -20.47
C PHE A 1086 2.70 -16.32 -19.66
N ALA A 1087 1.46 -16.78 -19.46
CA ALA A 1087 0.45 -16.02 -18.72
C ALA A 1087 0.85 -15.83 -17.25
N GLU A 1088 1.41 -16.87 -16.63
CA GLU A 1088 1.89 -16.82 -15.25
C GLU A 1088 3.08 -15.85 -15.12
N PHE A 1089 4.09 -15.98 -15.99
CA PHE A 1089 5.27 -15.11 -15.99
C PHE A 1089 4.89 -13.66 -16.28
N LYS A 1090 3.95 -13.44 -17.21
CA LYS A 1090 3.37 -12.13 -17.46
C LYS A 1090 2.77 -11.54 -16.20
N THR A 1091 1.93 -12.28 -15.48
CA THR A 1091 1.33 -11.80 -14.23
C THR A 1091 2.38 -11.50 -13.16
N MET A 1092 3.42 -12.33 -13.03
CA MET A 1092 4.52 -12.10 -12.07
C MET A 1092 5.29 -10.82 -12.38
N ILE A 1093 5.66 -10.60 -13.65
CA ILE A 1093 6.39 -9.42 -14.11
C ILE A 1093 5.50 -8.15 -13.98
N GLU A 1094 4.22 -8.23 -14.39
CA GLU A 1094 3.23 -7.13 -14.30
C GLU A 1094 2.96 -6.69 -12.88
N SER A 1095 2.74 -7.68 -12.00
CA SER A 1095 2.41 -7.40 -10.61
C SER A 1095 3.65 -7.11 -9.77
N LYS A 1096 4.86 -7.28 -10.33
CA LYS A 1096 6.15 -7.22 -9.64
C LYS A 1096 6.11 -8.01 -8.33
N ILE A 1097 5.55 -9.22 -8.38
CA ILE A 1097 5.40 -10.07 -7.20
C ILE A 1097 6.75 -10.73 -6.91
N GLU A 1098 7.19 -10.66 -5.66
CA GLU A 1098 8.41 -11.31 -5.21
C GLU A 1098 8.22 -12.84 -5.26
N LEU A 1099 9.21 -13.53 -5.84
CA LEU A 1099 9.14 -14.94 -6.17
C LEU A 1099 9.05 -15.79 -4.91
N SER A 1100 9.94 -15.58 -3.92
CA SER A 1100 9.96 -16.40 -2.71
C SER A 1100 9.92 -17.90 -3.06
N ASP A 1101 8.97 -18.67 -2.51
CA ASP A 1101 8.77 -20.10 -2.83
C ASP A 1101 8.50 -20.37 -4.33
N LYS A 1102 7.97 -19.40 -5.07
CA LYS A 1102 7.70 -19.52 -6.52
C LYS A 1102 8.97 -19.56 -7.35
N ARG A 1103 10.12 -19.19 -6.80
CA ARG A 1103 11.41 -19.32 -7.50
C ARG A 1103 11.64 -20.77 -7.98
N ASN A 1104 11.21 -21.75 -7.20
CA ASN A 1104 11.29 -23.16 -7.58
C ASN A 1104 10.41 -23.54 -8.78
N LEU A 1105 9.36 -22.76 -9.07
CA LEU A 1105 8.54 -22.96 -10.27
C LEU A 1105 9.32 -22.63 -11.54
N LEU A 1106 10.20 -21.62 -11.50
CA LEU A 1106 11.05 -21.25 -12.64
C LEU A 1106 11.97 -22.41 -13.07
N LEU A 1107 12.31 -23.30 -12.15
CA LEU A 1107 13.18 -24.46 -12.36
C LEU A 1107 12.45 -25.71 -12.90
N ARG A 1108 11.12 -25.75 -12.92
CA ARG A 1108 10.34 -26.91 -13.36
C ARG A 1108 10.00 -26.81 -14.85
N GLY A 1109 9.94 -27.95 -15.54
CA GLY A 1109 9.17 -28.07 -16.79
C GLY A 1109 7.71 -28.37 -16.45
N SER A 1110 6.78 -27.64 -17.07
CA SER A 1110 5.32 -27.81 -17.04
C SER A 1110 4.72 -28.40 -15.75
N SER A 1111 4.49 -27.56 -14.74
CA SER A 1111 3.42 -27.84 -13.76
C SER A 1111 2.35 -26.76 -13.83
N THR A 1112 1.11 -27.15 -14.10
CA THR A 1112 -0.06 -26.26 -14.18
C THR A 1112 -0.41 -25.69 -12.80
N ALA A 1113 0.16 -24.55 -12.43
CA ALA A 1113 -0.40 -23.75 -11.34
C ALA A 1113 -1.76 -23.19 -11.80
N LYS A 1114 -2.83 -23.40 -11.02
CA LYS A 1114 -4.14 -22.83 -11.35
C LYS A 1114 -4.08 -21.30 -11.19
N PRO A 1115 -4.56 -20.51 -12.16
CA PRO A 1115 -4.61 -19.05 -12.05
C PRO A 1115 -5.53 -18.60 -10.92
N VAL A 1116 -5.32 -17.40 -10.38
CA VAL A 1116 -6.23 -16.80 -9.37
C VAL A 1116 -7.60 -16.57 -9.99
N LEU A 1117 -8.63 -17.25 -9.50
CA LEU A 1117 -10.01 -17.10 -9.95
C LEU A 1117 -10.82 -16.26 -8.94
N GLY A 1118 -11.51 -15.24 -9.44
CA GLY A 1118 -12.34 -14.35 -8.62
C GLY A 1118 -11.55 -13.42 -7.69
N LYS A 1119 -12.22 -12.89 -6.67
CA LYS A 1119 -11.62 -11.96 -5.70
C LYS A 1119 -10.45 -12.63 -4.97
N LEU A 1120 -9.29 -11.97 -4.88
CA LEU A 1120 -8.16 -12.48 -4.11
C LEU A 1120 -8.53 -12.62 -2.62
N VAL A 1121 -8.39 -13.83 -2.07
CA VAL A 1121 -8.65 -14.15 -0.66
C VAL A 1121 -7.33 -14.24 0.11
N CYS A 1122 -6.32 -14.92 -0.45
CA CYS A 1122 -5.01 -15.12 0.17
C CYS A 1122 -3.87 -14.45 -0.60
N SER A 1123 -3.27 -13.37 -0.06
CA SER A 1123 -2.10 -12.70 -0.67
C SER A 1123 -0.82 -13.53 -0.59
N CYS A 1124 -0.68 -14.40 0.42
CA CYS A 1124 0.53 -15.20 0.61
C CYS A 1124 0.67 -16.28 -0.45
N SER A 1125 -0.41 -17.02 -0.69
CA SER A 1125 -0.44 -18.13 -1.64
C SER A 1125 -1.03 -17.74 -3.00
N GLN A 1126 -1.47 -16.48 -3.16
CA GLN A 1126 -2.15 -15.97 -4.35
C GLN A 1126 -3.33 -16.88 -4.73
N VAL A 1127 -4.36 -16.92 -3.88
CA VAL A 1127 -5.55 -17.76 -4.07
C VAL A 1127 -6.80 -16.89 -4.04
N GLY A 1128 -7.67 -17.03 -5.05
CA GLY A 1128 -8.92 -16.30 -5.16
C GLY A 1128 -10.14 -17.09 -4.70
N ALA A 1129 -11.26 -16.41 -4.50
CA ALA A 1129 -12.52 -16.99 -4.05
C ALA A 1129 -13.03 -18.06 -5.03
N GLY A 1130 -12.89 -17.84 -6.33
CA GLY A 1130 -13.26 -18.81 -7.36
C GLY A 1130 -12.43 -20.10 -7.29
N ASN A 1131 -11.16 -20.03 -6.90
CA ASN A 1131 -10.34 -21.23 -6.70
C ASN A 1131 -10.86 -22.08 -5.54
N ILE A 1132 -11.28 -21.40 -4.47
CA ILE A 1132 -11.85 -22.03 -3.28
C ILE A 1132 -13.20 -22.67 -3.63
N GLU A 1133 -14.08 -21.92 -4.30
CA GLU A 1133 -15.39 -22.41 -4.76
C GLU A 1133 -15.29 -23.61 -5.71
N GLU A 1134 -14.35 -23.59 -6.66
CA GLU A 1134 -14.09 -24.73 -7.57
C GLU A 1134 -13.62 -25.96 -6.79
N THR A 1135 -12.75 -25.77 -5.78
CA THR A 1135 -12.28 -26.87 -4.92
C THR A 1135 -13.42 -27.44 -4.08
N ILE A 1136 -14.32 -26.59 -3.57
CA ILE A 1136 -15.53 -27.06 -2.86
C ILE A 1136 -16.43 -27.87 -3.80
N LYS A 1137 -16.65 -27.38 -5.03
CA LYS A 1137 -17.42 -28.08 -6.07
C LYS A 1137 -16.80 -29.43 -6.46
N SER A 1138 -15.49 -29.60 -6.30
CA SER A 1138 -14.80 -30.88 -6.53
C SER A 1138 -14.98 -31.91 -5.40
N GLY A 1139 -15.77 -31.59 -4.36
CA GLY A 1139 -16.14 -32.50 -3.27
C GLY A 1139 -15.43 -32.22 -1.94
N VAL A 1140 -14.57 -31.20 -1.86
CA VAL A 1140 -13.88 -30.83 -0.62
C VAL A 1140 -14.82 -30.02 0.27
N SER A 1141 -15.39 -30.67 1.27
CA SER A 1141 -16.35 -30.05 2.19
C SER A 1141 -15.74 -29.63 3.52
N ASP A 1142 -14.60 -30.16 3.96
CA ASP A 1142 -13.97 -29.79 5.22
C ASP A 1142 -13.04 -28.56 5.09
N PHE A 1143 -13.03 -27.69 6.10
CA PHE A 1143 -12.22 -26.46 6.10
C PHE A 1143 -10.71 -26.76 6.04
N THR A 1144 -10.24 -27.77 6.78
CA THR A 1144 -8.82 -28.11 6.84
C THR A 1144 -8.35 -28.65 5.50
N ASP A 1145 -9.14 -29.54 4.91
CA ASP A 1145 -8.82 -30.10 3.60
C ASP A 1145 -8.94 -29.06 2.50
N LEU A 1146 -9.86 -28.11 2.61
CA LEU A 1146 -9.97 -26.98 1.69
C LEU A 1146 -8.71 -26.10 1.74
N CYS A 1147 -8.22 -25.77 2.94
CA CYS A 1147 -6.96 -25.04 3.10
C CYS A 1147 -5.76 -25.81 2.52
N LYS A 1148 -5.71 -27.14 2.69
CA LYS A 1148 -4.65 -27.99 2.12
C LYS A 1148 -4.67 -28.02 0.60
N ASN A 1149 -5.84 -28.21 0.00
CA ASN A 1149 -5.98 -28.32 -1.46
C ASN A 1149 -5.77 -26.98 -2.17
N THR A 1150 -6.20 -25.87 -1.55
CA THR A 1150 -6.07 -24.54 -2.16
C THR A 1150 -4.79 -23.81 -1.79
N GLY A 1151 -4.15 -24.16 -0.66
CA GLY A 1151 -3.06 -23.40 -0.04
C GLY A 1151 -3.54 -22.18 0.75
N ALA A 1152 -4.79 -21.73 0.59
CA ALA A 1152 -5.33 -20.58 1.31
C ALA A 1152 -5.42 -20.88 2.80
N GLY A 1153 -4.81 -20.02 3.63
CA GLY A 1153 -4.82 -20.15 5.09
C GLY A 1153 -3.68 -20.98 5.68
N LEU A 1154 -2.81 -21.57 4.86
CA LEU A 1154 -1.63 -22.31 5.34
C LEU A 1154 -0.39 -21.44 5.59
N GLY A 1155 -0.28 -20.28 4.93
CA GLY A 1155 0.80 -19.31 5.17
C GLY A 1155 0.59 -18.51 6.46
N CYS A 1156 0.30 -17.21 6.36
CA CYS A 1156 0.05 -16.38 7.54
C CYS A 1156 -1.27 -16.68 8.27
N GLY A 1157 -2.19 -17.43 7.65
CA GLY A 1157 -3.51 -17.71 8.19
C GLY A 1157 -4.50 -16.53 8.20
N SER A 1158 -4.11 -15.31 7.81
CA SER A 1158 -5.00 -14.13 7.90
C SER A 1158 -6.28 -14.23 7.04
N CYS A 1159 -6.30 -15.09 6.01
CA CYS A 1159 -7.46 -15.28 5.14
C CYS A 1159 -8.40 -16.42 5.59
N LYS A 1160 -8.10 -17.12 6.69
CA LYS A 1160 -8.87 -18.30 7.12
C LYS A 1160 -10.36 -17.99 7.38
N THR A 1161 -10.68 -16.82 7.92
CA THR A 1161 -12.08 -16.44 8.18
C THR A 1161 -12.87 -16.32 6.88
N GLU A 1162 -12.32 -15.63 5.88
CA GLU A 1162 -12.93 -15.48 4.56
C GLU A 1162 -13.07 -16.84 3.85
N VAL A 1163 -12.08 -17.74 3.98
CA VAL A 1163 -12.17 -19.12 3.48
C VAL A 1163 -13.33 -19.88 4.15
N LYS A 1164 -13.52 -19.74 5.48
CA LYS A 1164 -14.66 -20.36 6.20
C LYS A 1164 -15.99 -19.79 5.74
N GLU A 1165 -16.09 -18.48 5.49
CA GLU A 1165 -17.31 -17.85 4.98
C GLU A 1165 -17.68 -18.35 3.59
N ILE A 1166 -16.71 -18.47 2.67
CA ILE A 1166 -16.93 -19.03 1.33
C ILE A 1166 -17.43 -20.48 1.44
N LEU A 1167 -16.78 -21.30 2.29
CA LEU A 1167 -17.21 -22.67 2.53
C LEU A 1167 -18.63 -22.75 3.09
N ALA A 1168 -18.99 -21.87 4.02
CA ALA A 1168 -20.35 -21.82 4.57
C ALA A 1168 -21.38 -21.41 3.51
N LYS A 1169 -21.08 -20.42 2.67
CA LYS A 1169 -21.97 -19.95 1.60
C LYS A 1169 -22.21 -21.01 0.52
N CYS A 1170 -21.20 -21.80 0.16
CA CYS A 1170 -21.34 -22.87 -0.84
C CYS A 1170 -22.03 -24.14 -0.32
N ARG A 1171 -22.23 -24.27 1.01
CA ARG A 1171 -22.97 -25.37 1.63
C ARG A 1171 -24.48 -25.12 1.70
N VAL A 1172 -24.91 -23.88 1.45
CA VAL A 1172 -26.32 -23.46 1.31
C VAL A 1172 -26.69 -23.55 -0.16
#